data_AF-A0A6G1S2V3-F1
#
_entry.id   AF-A0A6G1S2V3-F1
#
_cell.length_a   1.000
_cell.length_b   1.000
_cell.length_c   1.000
_cell.angle_alpha   90.00
_cell.angle_beta   90.00
_cell.angle_gamma   90.00
#
_symmetry.space_group_name_H-M   'P 1'
#
loop_
_entity.id
_entity.type
_entity.pdbx_description
1 polymer ?
#
loop_
_entity_poly.entity_id
_entity_poly.type
_entity_poly.pdbx_seq_one_letter_code
_entity_poly.pdbx_strand_id
1 'polypeptide(L)'
;PQPQTYQQPQPPVPPPKPQSYQPQQAPAYQAPAPVYQSHPQQQAYAAPKPASSNYSAPAAKPSYATVPVPVHHMKPATNYTQVVAHPQQYPQPQPKYSASSLAQKYSLTDLAPFTTPFGYRSNHWSLHYYRSLDHTICPKQGNVYHVPTQKDIENAFASAIAMLNGGYAPNNGHVQYLNMSTPSFAARHQIASYTGPKKNARMDEEGLLVEFVSIYLADRLCLTKWDRQRYLPSVTKFVSSGNFPNSHTCSQYHAQKPWQQQAKNCYAAKYRTYDGFCNNPYHQYWGKSDVCHIRLLSPDYADGIQSPREAHNQRYLLPNPRTVANTIHSDVPLEGPYNLMKMQWGQFINHDISNTALSAYDGLVDCCKSASARGCWPIKVMPVDRFYGPLNVTCLNFVRSGACPLCQLGPRQQTNKNTAFLDASHVYGNNHEQAVQLRAFVGGLLKTSSGRNGEHLLPVSTSPEQCFGACYKAGDTRVNQHPALTALHVVLLRNHNRHAQALAKRHPDWNDETLYQEARRLNIAEYQMITYGEYLPIVFGPILSAYYRLTPLYSGTTQYDPKVDPTTWNEYTTAACRFGHSQISSLFSLTTKLASYGEQQQQHGDESFRLKDWYFRPSLLADGKLQHLLTGLLGKPSLSVDPWITTDVRNYLYKSPKETHGGDLAATNIWRGRDHGLPGYVHYVEYCFNHKVRGWKDLALFVPPYTLNQLRRVYKVVENIDLFVGGLAERHFPGADIGPTFACINGIQYYHLKFGDRYYFEHGHQAGSFNHAQLDEIRRSSLAKLLCRAGHLPSVPQYAFLQPSHYNPVVNCSHVGEFNYNLF
;
A
#
# COMPACT_ATOMS: atom_id res chain seq x y z
N PRO A 1 -39.79 -58.65 -13.28
CA PRO A 1 -39.70 -57.19 -13.06
C PRO A 1 -38.83 -56.56 -14.16
N GLN A 2 -39.49 -55.90 -15.11
CA GLN A 2 -38.93 -55.38 -16.36
C GLN A 2 -37.94 -54.20 -16.16
N PRO A 3 -37.05 -53.94 -17.15
CA PRO A 3 -36.18 -52.77 -17.17
C PRO A 3 -36.95 -51.55 -17.70
N GLN A 4 -36.88 -50.41 -16.99
CA GLN A 4 -37.38 -49.14 -17.49
C GLN A 4 -36.29 -48.36 -18.24
N THR A 5 -36.72 -47.85 -19.38
CA THR A 5 -36.00 -47.13 -20.42
C THR A 5 -35.67 -45.69 -20.01
N TYR A 6 -34.50 -45.22 -20.46
CA TYR A 6 -34.07 -43.83 -20.42
C TYR A 6 -34.95 -42.93 -21.30
N GLN A 7 -35.45 -41.83 -20.76
CA GLN A 7 -35.95 -40.68 -21.54
C GLN A 7 -34.92 -39.55 -21.54
N GLN A 8 -34.64 -39.02 -22.73
CA GLN A 8 -33.77 -37.86 -22.95
C GLN A 8 -34.42 -36.55 -22.48
N PRO A 9 -33.63 -35.55 -22.02
CA PRO A 9 -34.14 -34.22 -21.70
C PRO A 9 -34.51 -33.44 -22.97
N GLN A 10 -35.67 -32.78 -22.94
CA GLN A 10 -36.12 -31.87 -24.00
C GLN A 10 -35.26 -30.58 -24.06
N PRO A 11 -35.09 -29.98 -25.26
CA PRO A 11 -34.36 -28.73 -25.42
C PRO A 11 -35.14 -27.52 -24.87
N PRO A 12 -34.44 -26.46 -24.43
CA PRO A 12 -35.06 -25.27 -23.85
C PRO A 12 -35.83 -24.45 -24.90
N VAL A 13 -36.98 -23.93 -24.46
CA VAL A 13 -37.87 -23.03 -25.20
C VAL A 13 -37.17 -21.67 -25.43
N PRO A 14 -37.20 -21.11 -26.65
CA PRO A 14 -36.60 -19.79 -26.92
C PRO A 14 -37.42 -18.64 -26.31
N PRO A 15 -36.77 -17.54 -25.89
CA PRO A 15 -37.45 -16.38 -25.33
C PRO A 15 -38.30 -15.65 -26.39
N PRO A 16 -39.37 -14.94 -25.98
CA PRO A 16 -40.26 -14.24 -26.89
C PRO A 16 -39.54 -13.05 -27.56
N LYS A 17 -39.87 -12.81 -28.85
CA LYS A 17 -39.37 -11.67 -29.63
C LYS A 17 -39.82 -10.33 -29.02
N PRO A 18 -38.96 -9.30 -29.00
CA PRO A 18 -39.36 -7.97 -28.57
C PRO A 18 -40.36 -7.35 -29.56
N GLN A 19 -41.48 -6.87 -29.04
CA GLN A 19 -42.46 -6.06 -29.76
C GLN A 19 -41.83 -4.70 -30.11
N SER A 20 -42.03 -4.26 -31.36
CA SER A 20 -41.68 -2.94 -31.85
C SER A 20 -42.52 -1.86 -31.16
N TYR A 21 -41.91 -1.08 -30.27
CA TYR A 21 -42.50 0.17 -29.79
C TYR A 21 -42.24 1.28 -30.81
N GLN A 22 -43.32 1.80 -31.41
CA GLN A 22 -43.27 3.07 -32.12
C GLN A 22 -43.12 4.24 -31.14
N PRO A 23 -42.41 5.31 -31.52
CA PRO A 23 -42.13 6.44 -30.63
C PRO A 23 -43.38 7.28 -30.39
N GLN A 24 -43.86 7.31 -29.15
CA GLN A 24 -44.79 8.33 -28.69
C GLN A 24 -44.03 9.66 -28.55
N GLN A 25 -44.53 10.70 -29.20
CA GLN A 25 -44.05 12.07 -29.09
C GLN A 25 -44.15 12.54 -27.63
N ALA A 26 -43.02 13.00 -27.09
CA ALA A 26 -42.98 13.67 -25.79
C ALA A 26 -43.60 15.08 -25.91
N PRO A 27 -44.42 15.53 -24.93
CA PRO A 27 -44.91 16.90 -24.90
C PRO A 27 -43.75 17.87 -24.62
N ALA A 28 -43.74 18.98 -25.35
CA ALA A 28 -42.74 20.04 -25.25
C ALA A 28 -42.73 20.66 -23.85
N TYR A 29 -41.59 20.58 -23.16
CA TYR A 29 -41.33 21.37 -21.96
C TYR A 29 -40.94 22.80 -22.40
N GLN A 30 -41.84 23.75 -22.16
CA GLN A 30 -41.54 25.18 -22.31
C GLN A 30 -40.59 25.62 -21.20
N ALA A 31 -39.47 26.21 -21.59
CA ALA A 31 -38.56 26.90 -20.67
C ALA A 31 -39.27 28.14 -20.06
N PRO A 32 -39.17 28.38 -18.75
CA PRO A 32 -39.60 29.66 -18.21
C PRO A 32 -38.60 30.76 -18.61
N ALA A 33 -39.14 31.81 -19.20
CA ALA A 33 -38.42 33.01 -19.62
C ALA A 33 -37.79 33.76 -18.42
N PRO A 34 -36.68 34.50 -18.64
CA PRO A 34 -35.96 35.19 -17.58
C PRO A 34 -36.72 36.44 -17.13
N VAL A 35 -36.99 36.53 -15.83
CA VAL A 35 -37.45 37.77 -15.20
C VAL A 35 -36.23 38.63 -14.91
N TYR A 36 -36.03 39.66 -15.72
CA TYR A 36 -35.18 40.80 -15.43
C TYR A 36 -35.83 41.64 -14.32
N GLN A 37 -35.13 41.85 -13.20
CA GLN A 37 -35.36 43.02 -12.34
C GLN A 37 -34.04 43.49 -11.69
N SER A 38 -33.54 44.58 -12.27
CA SER A 38 -32.79 45.72 -11.69
C SER A 38 -31.77 45.49 -10.56
N HIS A 39 -30.50 45.81 -10.89
CA HIS A 39 -29.47 46.26 -9.95
C HIS A 39 -29.94 47.40 -9.04
N PRO A 40 -29.42 47.44 -7.80
CA PRO A 40 -28.73 48.66 -7.38
C PRO A 40 -27.37 48.40 -6.69
N GLN A 41 -26.39 49.15 -7.18
CA GLN A 41 -25.31 49.85 -6.46
C GLN A 41 -24.52 49.12 -5.37
N GLN A 42 -23.25 48.86 -5.69
CA GLN A 42 -22.16 48.73 -4.72
C GLN A 42 -21.94 50.06 -3.99
N GLN A 43 -22.05 50.06 -2.66
CA GLN A 43 -21.45 51.06 -1.78
C GLN A 43 -20.31 50.43 -0.99
N ALA A 44 -19.17 51.12 -1.02
CA ALA A 44 -17.96 50.83 -0.25
C ALA A 44 -18.10 51.25 1.23
N TYR A 45 -17.00 51.10 1.97
CA TYR A 45 -16.67 51.47 3.37
C TYR A 45 -16.76 50.31 4.38
N ALA A 46 -15.80 50.06 5.27
CA ALA A 46 -14.45 50.60 5.50
C ALA A 46 -13.70 49.61 6.43
N ALA A 47 -12.38 49.49 6.28
CA ALA A 47 -11.54 48.75 7.22
C ALA A 47 -11.34 49.54 8.53
N PRO A 48 -11.37 48.91 9.72
CA PRO A 48 -11.01 49.59 10.96
C PRO A 48 -9.50 49.82 11.04
N LYS A 49 -9.11 51.08 11.28
CA LYS A 49 -7.72 51.49 11.58
C LYS A 49 -7.23 50.92 12.93
N PRO A 50 -5.94 50.59 13.07
CA PRO A 50 -5.30 50.36 14.37
C PRO A 50 -4.89 51.68 15.03
N ALA A 51 -5.01 51.75 16.36
CA ALA A 51 -4.49 52.83 17.17
C ALA A 51 -2.98 52.66 17.43
N SER A 52 -2.26 53.78 17.29
CA SER A 52 -0.87 54.10 17.70
C SER A 52 -0.64 53.88 19.21
N SER A 53 0.55 53.81 19.80
CA SER A 53 1.99 53.81 19.47
C SER A 53 2.70 53.50 20.81
N ASN A 54 3.95 52.99 20.79
CA ASN A 54 5.08 53.59 21.55
C ASN A 54 6.34 52.68 21.68
N TYR A 55 7.48 53.26 21.23
CA TYR A 55 8.88 53.06 21.62
C TYR A 55 9.71 51.80 21.20
N SER A 56 10.53 52.02 20.17
CA SER A 56 12.01 51.92 20.09
C SER A 56 12.81 50.68 20.57
N ALA A 57 13.52 50.02 19.64
CA ALA A 57 14.89 49.43 19.78
C ALA A 57 15.40 48.83 18.45
N PRO A 58 16.72 48.70 18.20
CA PRO A 58 17.33 48.93 16.89
C PRO A 58 17.54 47.69 15.99
N ALA A 59 17.71 48.01 14.70
CA ALA A 59 18.01 47.09 13.61
C ALA A 59 19.40 46.42 13.76
N ALA A 60 19.42 45.09 13.68
CA ALA A 60 20.59 44.30 13.33
C ALA A 60 20.22 43.37 12.16
N LYS A 61 20.84 43.60 11.00
CA LYS A 61 20.79 42.68 9.85
C LYS A 61 21.76 41.52 10.11
N PRO A 62 21.40 40.25 9.86
CA PRO A 62 22.38 39.22 9.59
C PRO A 62 22.67 39.17 8.09
N SER A 63 23.94 39.38 7.74
CA SER A 63 24.54 39.12 6.44
C SER A 63 24.53 37.61 6.14
N TYR A 64 23.95 37.22 5.01
CA TYR A 64 24.27 35.93 4.38
C TYR A 64 25.42 36.14 3.40
N ALA A 65 26.53 35.47 3.66
CA ALA A 65 27.68 35.43 2.75
C ALA A 65 27.31 34.63 1.49
N THR A 66 27.39 35.29 0.34
CA THR A 66 27.32 34.69 -0.99
C THR A 66 28.66 34.00 -1.31
N VAL A 67 28.60 32.72 -1.67
CA VAL A 67 29.75 31.98 -2.23
C VAL A 67 29.75 32.18 -3.76
N PRO A 68 30.87 32.58 -4.40
CA PRO A 68 30.91 32.90 -5.82
C PRO A 68 31.02 31.65 -6.71
N VAL A 69 30.25 31.63 -7.80
CA VAL A 69 30.35 30.66 -8.89
C VAL A 69 31.33 31.21 -9.95
N PRO A 70 32.36 30.47 -10.40
CA PRO A 70 33.26 30.95 -11.44
C PRO A 70 32.58 30.94 -12.81
N VAL A 71 32.58 32.10 -13.47
CA VAL A 71 32.18 32.28 -14.87
C VAL A 71 33.39 32.01 -15.76
N HIS A 72 33.32 30.99 -16.61
CA HIS A 72 34.27 30.82 -17.71
C HIS A 72 33.70 31.44 -18.99
N HIS A 73 34.37 32.49 -19.47
CA HIS A 73 34.18 33.09 -20.78
C HIS A 73 34.68 32.15 -21.89
N MET A 74 33.86 31.92 -22.92
CA MET A 74 34.32 31.46 -24.23
C MET A 74 33.86 32.46 -25.31
N LYS A 75 34.81 32.87 -26.16
CA LYS A 75 34.65 33.79 -27.29
C LYS A 75 33.92 33.12 -28.48
N PRO A 76 33.28 33.88 -29.39
CA PRO A 76 32.43 33.34 -30.44
C PRO A 76 33.24 32.90 -31.67
N ALA A 77 32.81 31.80 -32.30
CA ALA A 77 33.26 31.41 -33.64
C ALA A 77 32.05 31.41 -34.61
N THR A 78 32.17 32.25 -35.62
CA THR A 78 31.35 32.34 -36.84
C THR A 78 31.63 31.17 -37.79
N ASN A 79 30.59 30.48 -38.26
CA ASN A 79 30.19 30.38 -39.68
C ASN A 79 29.21 29.21 -39.90
N TYR A 80 28.12 29.54 -40.60
CA TYR A 80 27.12 28.62 -41.11
C TYR A 80 27.65 27.86 -42.34
N THR A 81 27.46 26.55 -42.38
CA THR A 81 27.25 25.81 -43.62
C THR A 81 26.34 24.61 -43.36
N GLN A 82 25.27 24.51 -44.14
CA GLN A 82 24.26 23.45 -44.10
C GLN A 82 24.85 22.10 -44.51
N VAL A 83 24.63 21.05 -43.71
CA VAL A 83 24.72 19.66 -44.18
C VAL A 83 23.61 18.81 -43.55
N VAL A 84 22.98 18.03 -44.42
CA VAL A 84 21.86 17.07 -44.32
C VAL A 84 21.81 16.26 -43.00
N ALA A 85 20.62 16.17 -42.40
CA ALA A 85 20.38 15.47 -41.14
C ALA A 85 20.17 13.95 -41.32
N HIS A 86 21.05 13.16 -40.71
CA HIS A 86 20.78 11.79 -40.26
C HIS A 86 20.46 11.80 -38.76
N PRO A 87 19.59 10.90 -38.24
CA PRO A 87 19.19 10.92 -36.83
C PRO A 87 20.34 10.43 -35.94
N GLN A 88 21.09 11.37 -35.36
CA GLN A 88 22.02 11.07 -34.27
C GLN A 88 21.26 10.82 -32.97
N GLN A 89 21.55 9.67 -32.35
CA GLN A 89 21.20 9.37 -30.97
C GLN A 89 21.78 10.47 -30.06
N TYR A 90 20.92 11.17 -29.32
CA TYR A 90 21.38 12.08 -28.27
C TYR A 90 22.10 11.25 -27.18
N PRO A 91 23.37 11.54 -26.86
CA PRO A 91 24.05 10.88 -25.76
C PRO A 91 23.36 11.28 -24.46
N GLN A 92 22.87 10.27 -23.74
CA GLN A 92 22.41 10.40 -22.35
C GLN A 92 23.50 11.13 -21.54
N PRO A 93 23.18 12.17 -20.76
CA PRO A 93 24.15 12.76 -19.84
C PRO A 93 24.56 11.69 -18.83
N GLN A 94 25.77 11.17 -19.03
CA GLN A 94 26.45 10.28 -18.09
C GLN A 94 26.50 11.00 -16.73
N PRO A 95 25.94 10.45 -15.64
CA PRO A 95 26.23 10.98 -14.32
C PRO A 95 27.74 10.91 -14.12
N LYS A 96 28.38 12.05 -13.83
CA LYS A 96 29.85 12.17 -13.60
C LYS A 96 30.39 11.31 -12.44
N TYR A 97 29.53 10.54 -11.78
CA TYR A 97 29.86 9.63 -10.69
C TYR A 97 29.07 8.34 -10.88
N SER A 98 29.77 7.19 -10.92
CA SER A 98 29.11 5.89 -10.81
C SER A 98 28.48 5.77 -9.42
N ALA A 99 27.37 5.04 -9.29
CA ALA A 99 26.77 4.74 -7.98
C ALA A 99 27.78 4.11 -7.01
N SER A 100 28.76 3.33 -7.53
CA SER A 100 29.89 2.80 -6.77
C SER A 100 30.84 3.88 -6.24
N SER A 101 31.11 4.94 -7.02
CA SER A 101 31.96 6.05 -6.60
C SER A 101 31.30 6.96 -5.56
N LEU A 102 29.98 7.15 -5.61
CA LEU A 102 29.23 7.88 -4.57
C LEU A 102 29.16 7.07 -3.27
N ALA A 103 28.94 5.76 -3.36
CA ALA A 103 28.96 4.86 -2.20
C ALA A 103 30.35 4.73 -1.56
N GLN A 104 31.44 4.92 -2.31
CA GLN A 104 32.81 4.96 -1.79
C GLN A 104 33.23 6.33 -1.24
N LYS A 105 32.67 7.42 -1.76
CA LYS A 105 33.03 8.80 -1.36
C LYS A 105 32.31 9.27 -0.09
N TYR A 106 31.15 8.70 0.21
CA TYR A 106 30.41 8.96 1.44
C TYR A 106 30.48 7.71 2.31
N SER A 107 31.42 7.69 3.25
CA SER A 107 31.46 6.64 4.26
C SER A 107 30.30 6.85 5.25
N LEU A 108 29.79 5.79 5.86
CA LEU A 108 28.74 5.87 6.90
C LEU A 108 29.10 6.84 8.05
N THR A 109 30.39 7.08 8.28
CA THR A 109 30.90 8.06 9.24
C THR A 109 30.62 9.52 8.84
N ASP A 110 30.39 9.82 7.55
CA ASP A 110 30.08 11.16 7.03
C ASP A 110 28.57 11.48 7.06
N LEU A 111 27.73 10.48 7.37
CA LEU A 111 26.27 10.59 7.54
C LEU A 111 25.85 10.63 9.04
N ALA A 112 26.80 10.89 9.94
CA ALA A 112 26.67 10.85 11.40
C ALA A 112 25.80 12.02 11.95
N PRO A 113 24.47 11.86 11.90
CA PRO A 113 23.75 11.50 13.11
C PRO A 113 23.14 10.08 13.06
N PHE A 114 23.41 9.31 12.00
CA PHE A 114 22.66 8.11 11.65
C PHE A 114 23.59 6.91 11.44
N THR A 115 23.94 6.21 12.53
CA THR A 115 24.69 4.93 12.51
C THR A 115 23.84 3.84 13.18
N THR A 116 23.78 2.59 12.72
CA THR A 116 24.92 1.65 12.64
C THR A 116 24.71 0.48 11.64
N PRO A 117 25.80 -0.27 11.28
CA PRO A 117 25.89 -1.13 10.11
C PRO A 117 25.57 -2.61 10.36
N PHE A 118 25.35 -3.31 9.24
CA PHE A 118 25.29 -4.77 9.07
C PHE A 118 26.06 -5.57 10.14
N GLY A 119 25.34 -6.49 10.80
CA GLY A 119 25.87 -7.35 11.87
C GLY A 119 25.13 -7.25 13.21
N TYR A 120 23.94 -6.65 13.26
CA TYR A 120 23.20 -6.46 14.51
C TYR A 120 22.68 -7.81 15.06
N ARG A 121 23.45 -8.44 15.96
CA ARG A 121 22.84 -9.26 17.02
C ARG A 121 22.06 -8.28 17.89
N SER A 122 20.74 -8.45 18.01
CA SER A 122 19.88 -7.58 18.80
C SER A 122 20.23 -7.64 20.29
N ASN A 123 21.27 -6.91 20.70
CA ASN A 123 21.50 -6.51 22.07
C ASN A 123 20.92 -5.11 22.30
N HIS A 124 19.74 -4.80 21.72
CA HIS A 124 19.10 -3.51 21.99
C HIS A 124 18.72 -3.42 23.46
N TRP A 125 19.21 -2.40 24.13
CA TRP A 125 18.88 -2.03 25.52
C TRP A 125 17.65 -1.12 25.61
N SER A 126 16.84 -1.01 24.55
CA SER A 126 15.51 -0.38 24.58
C SER A 126 14.50 -1.17 25.45
N LEU A 127 14.89 -2.36 25.88
CA LEU A 127 14.11 -3.31 26.68
C LEU A 127 13.83 -2.85 28.11
N HIS A 128 14.55 -1.84 28.65
CA HIS A 128 14.38 -1.40 30.04
C HIS A 128 13.19 -0.45 30.29
N TYR A 129 12.47 -0.03 29.24
CA TYR A 129 11.47 1.04 29.36
C TYR A 129 10.08 0.62 29.82
N TYR A 130 9.81 -0.68 29.93
CA TYR A 130 8.48 -1.19 30.27
C TYR A 130 8.52 -1.88 31.65
N ARG A 131 8.57 -1.10 32.73
CA ARG A 131 8.23 -1.63 34.07
C ARG A 131 6.74 -1.97 34.08
N SER A 132 6.42 -3.22 34.38
CA SER A 132 5.05 -3.72 34.47
C SER A 132 4.30 -3.09 35.64
N LEU A 133 2.99 -2.89 35.45
CA LEU A 133 2.04 -2.84 36.56
C LEU A 133 1.91 -4.27 37.11
N ASP A 134 1.97 -4.39 38.43
CA ASP A 134 1.72 -5.64 39.13
C ASP A 134 0.29 -6.12 38.83
N HIS A 135 0.15 -7.38 38.43
CA HIS A 135 -1.16 -8.02 38.37
C HIS A 135 -1.71 -8.16 39.79
N THR A 136 -2.92 -7.66 40.02
CA THR A 136 -3.60 -7.67 41.35
C THR A 136 -3.87 -9.08 41.89
N ILE A 137 -3.73 -10.12 41.07
CA ILE A 137 -4.07 -11.52 41.38
C ILE A 137 -2.81 -12.36 41.66
N CYS A 138 -1.62 -11.85 41.37
CA CYS A 138 -0.37 -12.61 41.53
C CYS A 138 0.25 -12.40 42.91
N PRO A 139 0.59 -13.46 43.66
CA PRO A 139 1.21 -13.32 44.97
C PRO A 139 2.56 -12.59 44.85
N LYS A 140 2.81 -11.63 45.76
CA LYS A 140 4.03 -10.79 45.81
C LYS A 140 5.33 -11.57 46.14
N GLN A 141 5.35 -12.90 46.05
CA GLN A 141 6.47 -13.72 46.47
C GLN A 141 7.10 -14.46 45.29
N GLY A 142 8.35 -14.07 44.99
CA GLY A 142 9.33 -14.88 44.27
C GLY A 142 9.05 -15.10 42.78
N ASN A 143 9.84 -14.45 41.92
CA ASN A 143 9.95 -14.82 40.50
C ASN A 143 10.39 -16.28 40.38
N VAL A 144 9.44 -17.20 40.24
CA VAL A 144 9.72 -18.54 39.74
C VAL A 144 8.89 -18.74 38.50
N TYR A 145 9.51 -18.51 37.35
CA TYR A 145 9.00 -18.97 36.06
C TYR A 145 8.95 -20.49 36.11
N HIS A 146 7.81 -21.05 36.53
CA HIS A 146 7.61 -22.49 36.45
C HIS A 146 7.33 -22.87 34.99
N VAL A 147 7.93 -23.98 34.55
CA VAL A 147 7.59 -24.59 33.26
C VAL A 147 6.12 -25.03 33.37
N PRO A 148 5.25 -24.62 32.43
CA PRO A 148 3.84 -24.99 32.50
C PRO A 148 3.71 -26.52 32.46
N THR A 149 2.86 -27.06 33.33
CA THR A 149 2.58 -28.49 33.35
C THR A 149 1.73 -28.86 32.13
N GLN A 150 1.73 -30.14 31.76
CA GLN A 150 0.83 -30.65 30.71
C GLN A 150 -0.64 -30.29 30.98
N LYS A 151 -1.05 -30.32 32.26
CA LYS A 151 -2.40 -29.92 32.68
C LYS A 151 -2.67 -28.42 32.49
N ASP A 152 -1.68 -27.56 32.71
CA ASP A 152 -1.84 -26.12 32.42
C ASP A 152 -2.05 -25.88 30.92
N ILE A 153 -1.34 -26.62 30.06
CA ILE A 153 -1.49 -26.56 28.60
C ILE A 153 -2.89 -27.04 28.19
N GLU A 154 -3.34 -28.19 28.68
CA GLU A 154 -4.67 -28.73 28.39
C GLU A 154 -5.80 -27.79 28.82
N ASN A 155 -5.69 -27.20 30.02
CA ASN A 155 -6.63 -26.21 30.50
C ASN A 155 -6.63 -24.94 29.65
N ALA A 156 -5.46 -24.50 29.18
CA ALA A 156 -5.33 -23.34 28.30
C ALA A 156 -6.07 -23.57 26.97
N PHE A 157 -5.91 -24.76 26.36
CA PHE A 157 -6.65 -25.11 25.14
C PHE A 157 -8.15 -25.25 25.38
N ALA A 158 -8.57 -25.91 26.46
CA ALA A 158 -9.98 -26.01 26.82
C ALA A 158 -10.62 -24.63 27.01
N SER A 159 -9.92 -23.71 27.69
CA SER A 159 -10.34 -22.33 27.87
C SER A 159 -10.41 -21.58 26.55
N ALA A 160 -9.39 -21.68 25.70
CA ALA A 160 -9.36 -21.02 24.39
C ALA A 160 -10.48 -21.49 23.46
N ILE A 161 -10.76 -22.80 23.41
CA ILE A 161 -11.87 -23.38 22.64
C ILE A 161 -13.21 -22.88 23.19
N ALA A 162 -13.39 -22.82 24.51
CA ALA A 162 -14.59 -22.26 25.11
C ALA A 162 -14.75 -20.76 24.77
N MET A 163 -13.67 -20.00 24.72
CA MET A 163 -13.69 -18.59 24.31
C MET A 163 -14.09 -18.42 22.84
N LEU A 164 -13.58 -19.27 21.94
CA LEU A 164 -13.96 -19.29 20.54
C LEU A 164 -15.43 -19.71 20.32
N ASN A 165 -15.89 -20.71 21.08
CA ASN A 165 -17.24 -21.28 20.93
C ASN A 165 -18.34 -20.51 21.67
N GLY A 166 -18.02 -19.73 22.72
CA GLY A 166 -19.04 -19.06 23.53
C GLY A 166 -18.60 -17.93 24.46
N GLY A 167 -17.30 -17.65 24.64
CA GLY A 167 -16.81 -16.72 25.68
C GLY A 167 -16.70 -15.24 25.29
N TYR A 168 -16.89 -14.88 24.01
CA TYR A 168 -16.90 -13.49 23.53
C TYR A 168 -18.21 -13.13 22.82
N ALA A 169 -19.33 -13.67 23.30
CA ALA A 169 -20.64 -13.08 23.10
C ALA A 169 -21.01 -12.34 24.39
N PRO A 170 -20.69 -11.03 24.54
CA PRO A 170 -21.16 -10.29 25.71
C PRO A 170 -22.66 -10.15 25.53
N ASN A 171 -23.38 -10.98 26.28
CA ASN A 171 -24.82 -11.22 26.17
C ASN A 171 -25.21 -11.90 24.86
N ASN A 172 -26.42 -12.47 24.82
CA ASN A 172 -27.13 -12.89 23.60
C ASN A 172 -27.41 -11.71 22.62
N GLY A 173 -26.49 -10.76 22.49
CA GLY A 173 -26.55 -9.69 21.52
C GLY A 173 -26.22 -10.25 20.15
N HIS A 174 -27.25 -10.36 19.31
CA HIS A 174 -27.08 -10.66 17.89
C HIS A 174 -26.03 -9.71 17.29
N VAL A 175 -24.94 -10.25 16.71
CA VAL A 175 -23.99 -9.47 15.90
C VAL A 175 -24.81 -8.72 14.86
N GLN A 176 -24.76 -7.39 14.90
CA GLN A 176 -25.49 -6.58 13.95
C GLN A 176 -24.69 -6.51 12.66
N TYR A 177 -25.13 -7.31 11.70
CA TYR A 177 -24.63 -7.22 10.35
C TYR A 177 -25.17 -5.95 9.69
N LEU A 178 -24.27 -5.23 9.06
CA LEU A 178 -24.55 -4.15 8.12
C LEU A 178 -25.39 -4.74 6.98
N ASN A 179 -26.69 -4.40 6.94
CA ASN A 179 -27.51 -4.71 5.77
C ASN A 179 -26.86 -4.06 4.55
N MET A 180 -26.56 -4.79 3.48
CA MET A 180 -25.87 -4.21 2.30
C MET A 180 -26.57 -2.98 1.71
N SER A 181 -27.86 -2.77 2.00
CA SER A 181 -28.65 -1.64 1.54
C SER A 181 -28.64 -0.38 2.42
N THR A 182 -28.11 -0.40 3.67
CA THR A 182 -28.48 0.61 4.70
C THR A 182 -27.39 1.30 5.57
N PRO A 183 -26.08 0.98 5.52
CA PRO A 183 -25.06 1.70 6.29
C PRO A 183 -23.97 2.36 5.44
N SER A 184 -23.10 3.15 6.11
CA SER A 184 -22.02 3.90 5.46
C SER A 184 -21.19 2.99 4.57
N PHE A 185 -21.04 3.37 3.31
CA PHE A 185 -20.31 2.64 2.29
C PHE A 185 -18.83 2.47 2.63
N ALA A 186 -18.31 3.36 3.47
CA ALA A 186 -17.00 3.24 4.10
C ALA A 186 -16.87 2.00 4.99
N ALA A 187 -17.86 1.71 5.82
CA ALA A 187 -17.88 0.50 6.64
C ALA A 187 -17.99 -0.77 5.78
N ARG A 188 -18.79 -0.72 4.72
CA ARG A 188 -18.91 -1.83 3.76
C ARG A 188 -17.56 -2.15 3.13
N HIS A 189 -16.80 -1.15 2.69
CA HIS A 189 -15.53 -1.36 1.99
C HIS A 189 -14.32 -1.61 2.88
N GLN A 190 -14.36 -1.24 4.16
CA GLN A 190 -13.39 -1.76 5.12
C GLN A 190 -13.43 -3.30 5.13
N ILE A 191 -14.63 -3.88 5.05
CA ILE A 191 -14.83 -5.32 5.25
C ILE A 191 -15.06 -6.06 3.92
N ALA A 192 -15.46 -5.43 2.81
CA ALA A 192 -15.75 -6.12 1.55
C ALA A 192 -14.54 -6.83 0.90
N SER A 193 -13.33 -6.60 1.41
CA SER A 193 -12.15 -7.48 1.29
C SER A 193 -12.37 -8.92 1.82
N TYR A 194 -13.55 -9.21 2.41
CA TYR A 194 -13.97 -10.47 3.05
C TYR A 194 -14.85 -11.38 2.21
N THR A 195 -15.32 -10.98 1.02
CA THR A 195 -16.11 -11.90 0.19
C THR A 195 -15.27 -13.01 -0.48
N GLY A 196 -14.09 -13.33 0.06
CA GLY A 196 -13.19 -14.41 -0.33
C GLY A 196 -13.16 -15.58 0.68
N PRO A 197 -12.63 -16.76 0.29
CA PRO A 197 -13.02 -18.08 0.80
C PRO A 197 -12.90 -18.28 2.33
N LYS A 198 -13.66 -19.24 2.86
CA LYS A 198 -13.65 -19.77 4.25
C LYS A 198 -12.25 -19.94 4.89
N LYS A 199 -11.20 -20.00 4.07
CA LYS A 199 -9.79 -20.05 4.47
C LYS A 199 -9.35 -18.88 5.36
N ASN A 200 -9.78 -17.64 5.07
CA ASN A 200 -9.40 -16.48 5.90
C ASN A 200 -10.00 -16.55 7.30
N ALA A 201 -11.26 -16.97 7.39
CA ALA A 201 -11.94 -17.18 8.66
C ALA A 201 -11.23 -18.26 9.49
N ARG A 202 -10.85 -19.36 8.84
CA ARG A 202 -10.08 -20.42 9.49
C ARG A 202 -8.72 -19.94 10.01
N MET A 203 -7.97 -19.15 9.25
CA MET A 203 -6.68 -18.63 9.72
C MET A 203 -6.85 -17.69 10.91
N ASP A 204 -7.85 -16.80 10.89
CA ASP A 204 -8.17 -15.92 12.02
C ASP A 204 -8.53 -16.75 13.27
N GLU A 205 -9.38 -17.76 13.13
CA GLU A 205 -9.76 -18.66 14.23
C GLU A 205 -8.56 -19.42 14.81
N GLU A 206 -7.69 -19.98 13.96
CA GLU A 206 -6.46 -20.64 14.39
C GLU A 206 -5.49 -19.66 15.07
N GLY A 207 -5.38 -18.43 14.57
CA GLY A 207 -4.58 -17.37 15.21
C GLY A 207 -5.14 -16.96 16.58
N LEU A 208 -6.46 -16.84 16.70
CA LEU A 208 -7.14 -16.50 17.97
C LEU A 208 -7.02 -17.62 19.00
N LEU A 209 -7.03 -18.88 18.58
CA LEU A 209 -6.73 -20.00 19.46
C LEU A 209 -5.36 -19.82 20.13
N VAL A 210 -4.32 -19.56 19.32
CA VAL A 210 -2.94 -19.33 19.82
C VAL A 210 -2.88 -18.12 20.75
N GLU A 211 -3.61 -17.05 20.42
CA GLU A 211 -3.72 -15.85 21.24
C GLU A 211 -4.34 -16.13 22.62
N PHE A 212 -5.47 -16.83 22.67
CA PHE A 212 -6.16 -17.15 23.93
C PHE A 212 -5.37 -18.13 24.80
N VAL A 213 -4.73 -19.14 24.20
CA VAL A 213 -3.80 -20.03 24.92
C VAL A 213 -2.64 -19.21 25.52
N SER A 214 -2.10 -18.26 24.75
CA SER A 214 -1.02 -17.38 25.20
C SER A 214 -1.43 -16.53 26.40
N ILE A 215 -2.64 -15.96 26.36
CA ILE A 215 -3.20 -15.16 27.48
C ILE A 215 -3.38 -16.03 28.72
N TYR A 216 -4.03 -17.19 28.58
CA TYR A 216 -4.28 -18.08 29.72
C TYR A 216 -2.97 -18.48 30.41
N LEU A 217 -1.98 -18.91 29.63
CA LEU A 217 -0.67 -19.30 30.19
C LEU A 217 0.07 -18.11 30.78
N ALA A 218 -0.01 -16.92 30.15
CA ALA A 218 0.61 -15.72 30.69
C ALA A 218 0.05 -15.34 32.06
N ASP A 219 -1.27 -15.39 32.23
CA ASP A 219 -1.93 -15.05 33.48
C ASP A 219 -1.68 -16.13 34.53
N ARG A 220 -1.76 -17.40 34.14
CA ARG A 220 -1.47 -18.56 35.01
C ARG A 220 -0.06 -18.54 35.58
N LEU A 221 0.91 -18.10 34.77
CA LEU A 221 2.33 -18.02 35.11
C LEU A 221 2.75 -16.63 35.60
N CYS A 222 1.81 -15.70 35.80
CA CYS A 222 2.07 -14.34 36.27
C CYS A 222 3.13 -13.59 35.45
N LEU A 223 3.13 -13.79 34.12
CA LEU A 223 4.11 -13.18 33.23
C LEU A 223 3.85 -11.67 33.10
N THR A 224 4.91 -10.89 33.30
CA THR A 224 4.90 -9.46 32.97
C THR A 224 4.67 -9.25 31.47
N LYS A 225 4.29 -8.04 31.06
CA LYS A 225 4.19 -7.66 29.64
C LYS A 225 5.45 -8.04 28.84
N TRP A 226 6.62 -7.90 29.46
CA TRP A 226 7.91 -8.28 28.88
C TRP A 226 8.09 -9.79 28.74
N ASP A 227 7.79 -10.51 29.81
CA ASP A 227 8.00 -11.95 29.85
C ASP A 227 7.07 -12.68 28.87
N ARG A 228 5.86 -12.16 28.63
CA ARG A 228 4.94 -12.70 27.62
C ARG A 228 5.60 -12.78 26.23
N GLN A 229 6.38 -11.77 25.85
CA GLN A 229 6.99 -11.71 24.53
C GLN A 229 8.24 -12.59 24.40
N ARG A 230 8.97 -12.82 25.49
CA ARG A 230 10.23 -13.56 25.48
C ARG A 230 10.08 -15.02 25.90
N TYR A 231 9.22 -15.28 26.88
CA TYR A 231 9.05 -16.59 27.50
C TYR A 231 8.05 -17.46 26.75
N LEU A 232 6.87 -16.94 26.38
CA LEU A 232 5.84 -17.74 25.70
C LEU A 232 6.32 -18.41 24.40
N PRO A 233 7.12 -17.74 23.53
CA PRO A 233 7.75 -18.41 22.39
C PRO A 233 8.49 -19.69 22.77
N SER A 234 9.25 -19.67 23.86
CA SER A 234 10.02 -20.82 24.35
C SER A 234 9.16 -21.91 24.96
N VAL A 235 7.94 -21.58 25.41
CA VAL A 235 6.94 -22.53 25.91
C VAL A 235 6.30 -23.33 24.78
N THR A 236 6.24 -22.76 23.56
CA THR A 236 5.66 -23.42 22.38
C THR A 236 6.17 -24.85 22.18
N LYS A 237 7.45 -25.13 22.48
CA LYS A 237 8.05 -26.48 22.32
C LYS A 237 7.39 -27.57 23.18
N PHE A 238 6.70 -27.18 24.26
CA PHE A 238 5.97 -28.10 25.13
C PHE A 238 4.53 -28.33 24.66
N VAL A 239 4.08 -27.58 23.66
CA VAL A 239 2.79 -27.77 23.00
C VAL A 239 3.02 -28.63 21.76
N SER A 240 2.46 -29.84 21.73
CA SER A 240 2.57 -30.68 20.53
C SER A 240 1.79 -30.07 19.36
N SER A 241 2.25 -30.28 18.12
CA SER A 241 1.53 -29.83 16.93
C SER A 241 0.12 -30.44 16.82
N GLY A 242 -0.09 -31.64 17.39
CA GLY A 242 -1.40 -32.29 17.49
C GLY A 242 -2.33 -31.66 18.53
N ASN A 243 -1.79 -30.92 19.49
CA ASN A 243 -2.55 -30.21 20.52
C ASN A 243 -3.04 -28.83 20.06
N PHE A 244 -2.67 -28.34 18.88
CA PHE A 244 -3.36 -27.21 18.25
C PHE A 244 -4.59 -27.76 17.48
N PRO A 245 -5.77 -27.91 18.12
CA PRO A 245 -6.95 -28.46 17.47
C PRO A 245 -7.25 -27.70 16.18
N ASN A 246 -7.61 -28.45 15.14
CA ASN A 246 -7.99 -27.94 13.81
C ASN A 246 -6.87 -27.27 12.98
N SER A 247 -5.61 -27.28 13.40
CA SER A 247 -4.52 -26.54 12.73
C SER A 247 -3.98 -27.20 11.45
N HIS A 248 -4.78 -27.20 10.38
CA HIS A 248 -4.26 -27.55 9.05
C HIS A 248 -3.12 -26.60 8.64
N THR A 249 -3.15 -25.34 9.10
CA THR A 249 -2.08 -24.37 8.80
C THR A 249 -0.79 -24.68 9.56
N CYS A 250 -0.86 -24.99 10.86
CA CYS A 250 0.34 -25.31 11.65
C CYS A 250 0.92 -26.68 11.33
N SER A 251 0.07 -27.68 11.08
CA SER A 251 0.55 -28.97 10.58
C SER A 251 1.26 -28.83 9.22
N GLN A 252 0.81 -27.96 8.30
CA GLN A 252 1.53 -27.67 7.06
C GLN A 252 2.84 -26.90 7.27
N TYR A 253 2.86 -25.93 8.20
CA TYR A 253 4.07 -25.19 8.56
C TYR A 253 5.16 -26.09 9.15
N HIS A 254 4.76 -27.12 9.93
CA HIS A 254 5.65 -28.11 10.53
C HIS A 254 5.83 -29.40 9.72
N ALA A 255 5.02 -29.65 8.69
CA ALA A 255 5.11 -30.83 7.83
C ALA A 255 6.34 -30.73 6.93
N GLN A 256 7.49 -31.06 7.53
CA GLN A 256 8.72 -31.34 6.83
C GLN A 256 8.54 -32.61 5.98
N LYS A 257 8.04 -32.46 4.75
CA LYS A 257 8.28 -33.47 3.71
C LYS A 257 9.79 -33.63 3.51
N PRO A 258 10.29 -34.72 2.89
CA PRO A 258 11.72 -34.88 2.64
C PRO A 258 12.30 -33.66 1.88
N TRP A 259 12.94 -32.77 2.63
CA TRP A 259 13.33 -31.42 2.18
C TRP A 259 14.15 -31.44 0.89
N GLN A 260 14.96 -32.47 0.69
CA GLN A 260 15.88 -32.58 -0.43
C GLN A 260 15.17 -32.69 -1.79
N GLN A 261 14.08 -33.45 -1.90
CA GLN A 261 13.39 -33.63 -3.18
C GLN A 261 12.54 -32.40 -3.54
N GLN A 262 11.89 -31.81 -2.55
CA GLN A 262 11.07 -30.61 -2.77
C GLN A 262 11.93 -29.38 -3.08
N ALA A 263 13.08 -29.22 -2.42
CA ALA A 263 14.03 -28.16 -2.72
C ALA A 263 14.58 -28.26 -4.15
N LYS A 264 14.94 -29.48 -4.63
CA LYS A 264 15.39 -29.70 -6.01
C LYS A 264 14.36 -29.21 -7.04
N ASN A 265 13.08 -29.50 -6.83
CA ASN A 265 12.01 -29.02 -7.70
C ASN A 265 11.87 -27.49 -7.64
N CYS A 266 11.94 -26.88 -6.44
CA CYS A 266 11.92 -25.42 -6.34
C CYS A 266 13.10 -24.77 -7.11
N TYR A 267 14.31 -25.35 -7.02
CA TYR A 267 15.50 -24.86 -7.74
C TYR A 267 15.37 -24.92 -9.25
N ALA A 268 14.80 -26.01 -9.77
CA ALA A 268 14.61 -26.21 -11.21
C ALA A 268 13.46 -25.38 -11.79
N ALA A 269 12.59 -24.82 -10.95
CA ALA A 269 11.43 -24.04 -11.41
C ALA A 269 11.87 -22.71 -12.05
N LYS A 270 11.54 -22.57 -13.34
CA LYS A 270 11.75 -21.37 -14.14
C LYS A 270 10.78 -20.23 -13.81
N TYR A 271 9.53 -20.57 -13.49
CA TYR A 271 8.47 -19.58 -13.24
C TYR A 271 8.06 -19.53 -11.78
N ARG A 272 7.69 -18.33 -11.33
CA ARG A 272 7.10 -18.08 -10.01
C ARG A 272 5.76 -18.81 -9.87
N THR A 273 5.49 -19.41 -8.72
CA THR A 273 4.12 -19.81 -8.39
C THR A 273 3.24 -18.56 -8.21
N TYR A 274 1.92 -18.72 -8.25
CA TYR A 274 0.98 -17.59 -8.05
C TYR A 274 0.94 -17.11 -6.60
N ASP A 275 1.27 -17.98 -5.65
CA ASP A 275 1.21 -17.70 -4.23
C ASP A 275 2.57 -17.38 -3.61
N GLY A 276 3.64 -17.32 -4.41
CA GLY A 276 5.00 -17.04 -3.94
C GLY A 276 5.71 -18.24 -3.28
N PHE A 277 5.06 -19.39 -3.15
CA PHE A 277 5.68 -20.62 -2.66
C PHE A 277 6.92 -21.01 -3.49
N CYS A 278 7.90 -21.68 -2.86
CA CYS A 278 9.16 -22.09 -3.50
C CYS A 278 10.02 -20.92 -4.05
N ASN A 279 9.72 -19.64 -3.74
CA ASN A 279 10.64 -18.55 -4.07
C ASN A 279 12.01 -18.82 -3.42
N ASN A 280 12.01 -19.02 -2.10
CA ASN A 280 13.17 -19.53 -1.37
C ASN A 280 13.11 -21.08 -1.29
N PRO A 281 14.07 -21.83 -1.87
CA PRO A 281 14.05 -23.29 -1.86
C PRO A 281 14.25 -23.91 -0.46
N TYR A 282 14.89 -23.18 0.46
CA TYR A 282 15.14 -23.61 1.84
C TYR A 282 14.02 -23.20 2.80
N HIS A 283 13.39 -22.05 2.55
CA HIS A 283 12.32 -21.49 3.37
C HIS A 283 11.11 -21.18 2.48
N GLN A 284 10.41 -22.23 2.05
CA GLN A 284 9.42 -22.19 0.96
C GLN A 284 8.20 -21.29 1.21
N TYR A 285 7.98 -20.84 2.45
CA TYR A 285 6.89 -19.96 2.86
C TYR A 285 7.29 -18.49 2.98
N TRP A 286 8.58 -18.15 2.88
CA TRP A 286 9.02 -16.76 2.96
C TRP A 286 8.49 -15.94 1.78
N GLY A 287 7.80 -14.83 2.08
CA GLY A 287 7.16 -13.96 1.10
C GLY A 287 5.91 -14.54 0.42
N LYS A 288 5.46 -15.74 0.81
CA LYS A 288 4.25 -16.37 0.27
C LYS A 288 2.99 -15.58 0.64
N SER A 289 1.92 -15.69 -0.15
CA SER A 289 0.58 -15.24 0.23
C SER A 289 -0.02 -16.05 1.39
N ASP A 290 -0.91 -15.43 2.15
CA ASP A 290 -1.55 -15.97 3.35
C ASP A 290 -0.53 -16.41 4.42
N VAL A 291 0.48 -15.57 4.69
CA VAL A 291 1.44 -15.78 5.78
C VAL A 291 1.49 -14.57 6.71
N CYS A 292 2.03 -14.77 7.91
CA CYS A 292 2.14 -13.70 8.90
C CYS A 292 3.17 -12.66 8.45
N HIS A 293 2.88 -11.38 8.73
CA HIS A 293 3.92 -10.35 8.69
C HIS A 293 5.06 -10.70 9.65
N ILE A 294 6.25 -10.16 9.40
CA ILE A 294 7.38 -10.15 10.35
C ILE A 294 7.46 -8.79 11.05
N ARG A 295 8.37 -8.63 12.01
CA ARG A 295 8.47 -7.45 12.90
C ARG A 295 9.88 -6.88 12.91
N LEU A 296 10.03 -5.58 12.71
CA LEU A 296 11.30 -4.87 12.95
C LEU A 296 11.55 -4.71 14.44
N LEU A 297 10.52 -4.31 15.19
CA LEU A 297 10.56 -4.18 16.64
C LEU A 297 9.53 -5.10 17.31
N SER A 298 9.83 -5.53 18.54
CA SER A 298 8.84 -6.26 19.34
C SER A 298 7.54 -5.46 19.45
N PRO A 299 6.36 -6.11 19.33
CA PRO A 299 5.09 -5.41 19.36
C PRO A 299 4.80 -4.80 20.73
N ASP A 300 4.11 -3.66 20.76
CA ASP A 300 3.76 -2.91 21.97
C ASP A 300 2.27 -3.05 22.30
N TYR A 301 1.78 -4.28 22.49
CA TYR A 301 0.42 -4.55 22.97
C TYR A 301 0.27 -4.18 24.45
N ALA A 302 -0.89 -3.68 24.88
CA ALA A 302 -1.12 -3.24 26.25
C ALA A 302 -0.95 -4.37 27.28
N ASP A 303 -1.45 -5.56 26.95
CA ASP A 303 -1.31 -6.79 27.73
C ASP A 303 -0.07 -7.62 27.33
N GLY A 304 0.79 -7.11 26.45
CA GLY A 304 1.94 -7.82 25.88
C GLY A 304 1.61 -8.92 24.87
N ILE A 305 0.33 -9.17 24.57
CA ILE A 305 -0.12 -10.24 23.67
C ILE A 305 -0.99 -9.70 22.54
N GLN A 306 -2.14 -9.11 22.81
CA GLN A 306 -3.12 -8.75 21.77
C GLN A 306 -3.88 -7.46 22.01
N SER A 307 -4.05 -7.04 23.27
CA SER A 307 -4.84 -5.86 23.59
C SER A 307 -4.19 -4.65 22.92
N PRO A 308 -4.91 -3.89 22.06
CA PRO A 308 -4.31 -2.84 21.27
C PRO A 308 -3.45 -1.88 22.08
N ARG A 309 -2.44 -1.27 21.45
CA ARG A 309 -1.49 -0.41 22.13
C ARG A 309 -2.18 0.69 22.94
N GLU A 310 -1.81 0.79 24.21
CA GLU A 310 -2.16 1.87 25.12
C GLU A 310 -0.99 2.83 25.33
N ALA A 311 -1.19 3.84 26.16
CA ALA A 311 -0.15 4.81 26.48
C ALA A 311 1.09 4.16 27.09
N HIS A 312 2.24 4.77 26.83
CA HIS A 312 3.52 4.42 27.43
C HIS A 312 3.45 4.40 28.97
N ASN A 313 2.65 5.28 29.56
CA ASN A 313 2.31 5.24 30.98
C ASN A 313 0.83 5.58 31.21
N GLN A 314 0.27 5.09 32.32
CA GLN A 314 -1.13 5.34 32.68
C GLN A 314 -1.43 6.81 33.00
N ARG A 315 -0.41 7.64 33.23
CA ARG A 315 -0.57 9.08 33.52
C ARG A 315 -0.96 9.87 32.28
N TYR A 316 -0.50 9.47 31.10
CA TYR A 316 -0.68 10.22 29.86
C TYR A 316 -1.28 9.34 28.77
N LEU A 317 -2.61 9.27 28.71
CA LEU A 317 -3.35 8.46 27.74
C LEU A 317 -2.99 8.80 26.27
N LEU A 318 -3.11 7.81 25.39
CA LEU A 318 -3.01 8.04 23.95
C LEU A 318 -4.17 8.92 23.50
N PRO A 319 -3.92 9.94 22.65
CA PRO A 319 -4.98 10.79 22.15
C PRO A 319 -5.92 9.99 21.23
N ASN A 320 -7.18 10.42 21.18
CA ASN A 320 -8.14 9.87 20.23
C ASN A 320 -7.64 10.07 18.78
N PRO A 321 -7.69 9.05 17.91
CA PRO A 321 -7.10 9.12 16.56
C PRO A 321 -7.76 10.19 15.68
N ARG A 322 -9.05 10.47 15.86
CA ARG A 322 -9.75 11.55 15.14
C ARG A 322 -9.30 12.94 15.63
N THR A 323 -9.03 13.10 16.92
CA THR A 323 -8.42 14.34 17.45
C THR A 323 -7.03 14.57 16.86
N VAL A 324 -6.21 13.51 16.73
CA VAL A 324 -4.91 13.60 16.05
C VAL A 324 -5.10 13.97 14.59
N ALA A 325 -5.99 13.30 13.86
CA ALA A 325 -6.29 13.60 12.46
C ALA A 325 -6.73 15.06 12.25
N ASN A 326 -7.59 15.60 13.11
CA ASN A 326 -8.03 17.00 13.01
C ASN A 326 -6.94 18.03 13.33
N THR A 327 -5.93 17.67 14.12
CA THR A 327 -4.90 18.62 14.58
C THR A 327 -3.62 18.55 13.75
N ILE A 328 -3.20 17.34 13.37
CA ILE A 328 -1.96 17.10 12.62
C ILE A 328 -2.25 16.99 11.12
N HIS A 329 -3.26 16.18 10.77
CA HIS A 329 -3.60 15.84 9.39
C HIS A 329 -4.70 16.73 8.82
N SER A 330 -4.56 18.04 9.02
CA SER A 330 -5.46 19.03 8.41
C SER A 330 -5.33 19.04 6.88
N ASP A 331 -6.34 19.55 6.20
CA ASP A 331 -6.35 19.69 4.74
C ASP A 331 -5.64 20.97 4.33
N VAL A 332 -4.34 20.84 4.00
CA VAL A 332 -3.52 21.91 3.44
C VAL A 332 -2.95 21.38 2.12
N PRO A 333 -3.49 21.78 0.96
CA PRO A 333 -3.13 21.20 -0.32
C PRO A 333 -1.81 21.79 -0.83
N LEU A 334 -0.68 21.34 -0.27
CA LEU A 334 0.64 21.69 -0.78
C LEU A 334 0.99 20.78 -1.95
N GLU A 335 1.14 21.36 -3.13
CA GLU A 335 1.58 20.63 -4.32
C GLU A 335 3.05 20.24 -4.19
N GLY A 336 3.36 18.99 -4.56
CA GLY A 336 4.72 18.46 -4.62
C GLY A 336 5.33 18.63 -6.01
N PRO A 337 6.63 18.32 -6.16
CA PRO A 337 7.33 18.45 -7.44
C PRO A 337 6.98 17.33 -8.46
N TYR A 338 6.22 16.33 -8.03
CA TYR A 338 5.83 15.16 -8.82
C TYR A 338 4.39 15.26 -9.32
N ASN A 339 4.04 14.45 -10.32
CA ASN A 339 2.66 14.39 -10.81
C ASN A 339 1.83 13.31 -10.08
N LEU A 340 0.52 13.31 -10.30
CA LEU A 340 -0.40 12.35 -9.68
C LEU A 340 -0.10 10.89 -10.05
N MET A 341 0.55 10.63 -11.19
CA MET A 341 1.00 9.29 -11.56
C MET A 341 1.98 8.72 -10.53
N LYS A 342 2.84 9.54 -9.90
CA LYS A 342 3.73 9.11 -8.81
C LYS A 342 2.95 8.59 -7.62
N MET A 343 1.92 9.31 -7.18
CA MET A 343 1.02 8.87 -6.10
C MET A 343 0.31 7.56 -6.49
N GLN A 344 -0.22 7.50 -7.70
CA GLN A 344 -0.98 6.35 -8.19
C GLN A 344 -0.13 5.08 -8.30
N TRP A 345 1.12 5.20 -8.76
CA TRP A 345 2.06 4.08 -8.86
C TRP A 345 2.48 3.56 -7.48
N GLY A 346 2.67 4.45 -6.50
CA GLY A 346 2.94 4.05 -5.12
C GLY A 346 1.82 3.20 -4.52
N GLN A 347 0.57 3.59 -4.76
CA GLN A 347 -0.58 2.77 -4.37
C GLN A 347 -0.60 1.41 -5.08
N PHE A 348 -0.34 1.41 -6.39
CA PHE A 348 -0.30 0.20 -7.21
C PHE A 348 0.75 -0.79 -6.71
N ILE A 349 1.94 -0.31 -6.33
CA ILE A 349 2.99 -1.09 -5.66
C ILE A 349 2.52 -1.68 -4.33
N ASN A 350 1.93 -0.84 -3.46
CA ASN A 350 1.48 -1.31 -2.15
C ASN A 350 0.39 -2.38 -2.26
N HIS A 351 -0.43 -2.31 -3.30
CA HIS A 351 -1.45 -3.31 -3.59
C HIS A 351 -0.89 -4.61 -4.16
N ASP A 352 0.34 -4.63 -4.67
CA ASP A 352 1.07 -5.86 -4.97
C ASP A 352 1.54 -6.51 -3.68
N ILE A 353 2.33 -5.78 -2.90
CA ILE A 353 3.10 -6.31 -1.76
C ILE A 353 2.21 -6.71 -0.58
N SER A 354 1.08 -6.02 -0.37
CA SER A 354 0.34 -6.18 0.89
C SER A 354 -1.18 -6.03 0.82
N ASN A 355 -1.86 -6.91 1.55
CA ASN A 355 -3.29 -6.84 1.85
C ASN A 355 -3.55 -7.52 3.21
N THR A 356 -3.61 -6.74 4.29
CA THR A 356 -3.79 -7.29 5.64
C THR A 356 -5.22 -7.77 5.87
N ALA A 357 -5.37 -9.03 6.31
CA ALA A 357 -6.66 -9.60 6.67
C ALA A 357 -7.29 -8.88 7.87
N LEU A 358 -8.62 -8.78 7.90
CA LEU A 358 -9.41 -8.39 9.09
C LEU A 358 -9.81 -9.61 9.94
N SER A 359 -10.37 -9.38 11.12
CA SER A 359 -10.98 -10.46 11.88
C SER A 359 -12.25 -10.94 11.15
N ALA A 360 -12.47 -12.24 11.13
CA ALA A 360 -13.49 -12.85 10.31
C ALA A 360 -14.86 -12.89 10.99
N TYR A 361 -15.88 -12.60 10.17
CA TYR A 361 -17.30 -12.66 10.50
C TYR A 361 -18.08 -13.17 9.28
N ASP A 362 -19.26 -13.75 9.49
CA ASP A 362 -20.16 -14.22 8.42
C ASP A 362 -20.96 -13.07 7.77
N GLY A 363 -20.30 -11.93 7.52
CA GLY A 363 -20.91 -10.75 6.93
C GLY A 363 -20.20 -9.44 7.28
N LEU A 364 -20.71 -8.34 6.75
CA LEU A 364 -20.23 -6.99 7.07
C LEU A 364 -20.72 -6.62 8.48
N VAL A 365 -19.82 -6.31 9.43
CA VAL A 365 -20.18 -6.02 10.83
C VAL A 365 -20.26 -4.52 11.11
N ASP A 366 -21.29 -4.10 11.85
CA ASP A 366 -21.43 -2.74 12.38
C ASP A 366 -20.79 -2.64 13.77
N CYS A 367 -19.51 -2.32 13.84
CA CYS A 367 -18.81 -2.20 15.11
C CYS A 367 -19.23 -0.99 15.94
N CYS A 368 -19.96 -0.02 15.36
CA CYS A 368 -20.54 1.07 16.14
C CYS A 368 -21.75 0.61 16.95
N LYS A 369 -22.49 -0.39 16.47
CA LYS A 369 -23.65 -0.97 17.18
C LYS A 369 -23.32 -2.26 17.93
N SER A 370 -22.30 -2.99 17.47
CA SER A 370 -21.82 -4.24 18.06
C SER A 370 -20.41 -4.08 18.60
N ALA A 371 -20.14 -3.02 19.36
CA ALA A 371 -18.81 -2.75 19.92
C ALA A 371 -18.28 -3.90 20.81
N SER A 372 -19.17 -4.73 21.34
CA SER A 372 -18.86 -5.91 22.15
C SER A 372 -18.51 -7.15 21.31
N ALA A 373 -18.75 -7.14 20.00
CA ALA A 373 -18.44 -8.27 19.13
C ALA A 373 -16.93 -8.48 18.96
N ARG A 374 -16.52 -9.75 18.85
CA ARG A 374 -15.12 -10.16 18.74
C ARG A 374 -14.42 -9.52 17.54
N GLY A 375 -13.49 -8.61 17.78
CA GLY A 375 -12.72 -7.94 16.73
C GLY A 375 -13.29 -6.57 16.34
N CYS A 376 -14.41 -6.15 16.93
CA CYS A 376 -14.88 -4.78 16.81
C CYS A 376 -14.10 -3.84 17.72
N TRP A 377 -13.59 -2.75 17.14
CA TRP A 377 -12.85 -1.74 17.88
C TRP A 377 -13.08 -0.36 17.28
N PRO A 378 -14.32 0.18 17.36
CA PRO A 378 -14.71 1.40 16.66
C PRO A 378 -13.88 2.62 17.09
N ILE A 379 -13.74 3.58 16.17
CA ILE A 379 -13.13 4.87 16.48
C ILE A 379 -14.22 5.78 17.04
N LYS A 380 -14.09 6.15 18.32
CA LYS A 380 -14.98 7.12 18.95
C LYS A 380 -14.81 8.51 18.33
N VAL A 381 -15.91 9.16 17.98
CA VAL A 381 -15.95 10.55 17.56
C VAL A 381 -16.50 11.40 18.70
N MET A 382 -15.81 12.48 19.02
CA MET A 382 -16.21 13.37 20.11
C MET A 382 -17.33 14.32 19.63
N PRO A 383 -18.31 14.67 20.47
CA PRO A 383 -19.38 15.62 20.08
C PRO A 383 -18.86 16.98 19.60
N VAL A 384 -17.68 17.41 20.08
CA VAL A 384 -17.00 18.64 19.68
C VAL A 384 -16.26 18.55 18.33
N ASP A 385 -16.29 17.40 17.65
CA ASP A 385 -15.71 17.27 16.31
C ASP A 385 -16.39 18.23 15.34
N ARG A 386 -15.59 19.07 14.67
CA ARG A 386 -16.11 20.17 13.82
C ARG A 386 -16.86 19.70 12.58
N PHE A 387 -16.63 18.46 12.13
CA PHE A 387 -17.27 17.92 10.93
C PHE A 387 -18.35 16.89 11.27
N TYR A 388 -18.00 15.89 12.07
CA TYR A 388 -18.89 14.79 12.42
C TYR A 388 -19.89 15.14 13.53
N GLY A 389 -19.53 16.06 14.43
CA GLY A 389 -20.39 16.50 15.54
C GLY A 389 -21.73 17.08 15.06
N PRO A 390 -21.74 18.07 14.14
CA PRO A 390 -22.97 18.60 13.54
C PRO A 390 -23.82 17.56 12.79
N LEU A 391 -23.21 16.43 12.39
CA LEU A 391 -23.89 15.32 11.71
C LEU A 391 -24.38 14.24 12.69
N ASN A 392 -24.24 14.46 14.01
CA ASN A 392 -24.54 13.48 15.06
C ASN A 392 -23.80 12.15 14.91
N VAL A 393 -22.61 12.16 14.27
CA VAL A 393 -21.78 10.97 14.14
C VAL A 393 -20.88 10.85 15.36
N THR A 394 -21.11 9.80 16.16
CA THR A 394 -20.38 9.54 17.42
C THR A 394 -19.36 8.41 17.30
N CYS A 395 -19.32 7.72 16.16
CA CYS A 395 -18.50 6.54 15.93
C CYS A 395 -18.17 6.37 14.44
N LEU A 396 -16.94 5.95 14.15
CA LEU A 396 -16.55 5.42 12.84
C LEU A 396 -16.29 3.92 12.97
N ASN A 397 -16.86 3.14 12.04
CA ASN A 397 -16.68 1.70 12.01
C ASN A 397 -15.20 1.34 11.89
N PHE A 398 -14.77 0.33 12.64
CA PHE A 398 -13.44 -0.24 12.54
C PHE A 398 -13.43 -1.67 13.06
N VAL A 399 -12.94 -2.57 12.21
CA VAL A 399 -12.71 -3.98 12.53
C VAL A 399 -11.20 -4.20 12.65
N ARG A 400 -10.76 -4.88 13.72
CA ARG A 400 -9.37 -5.26 13.94
C ARG A 400 -8.85 -6.19 12.84
N SER A 401 -7.55 -6.13 12.59
CA SER A 401 -6.89 -7.02 11.64
C SER A 401 -6.89 -8.45 12.18
N GLY A 402 -7.08 -9.46 11.34
CA GLY A 402 -7.18 -10.86 11.75
C GLY A 402 -5.90 -11.36 12.41
N ALA A 403 -6.04 -12.28 13.36
CA ALA A 403 -4.92 -12.94 14.01
C ALA A 403 -4.30 -13.95 13.04
N CYS A 404 -2.99 -13.94 12.90
CA CYS A 404 -2.27 -14.90 12.10
C CYS A 404 -1.86 -16.10 12.97
N PRO A 405 -2.03 -17.35 12.49
CA PRO A 405 -1.56 -18.52 13.20
C PRO A 405 -0.03 -18.62 13.07
N LEU A 406 0.70 -17.96 13.97
CA LEU A 406 2.16 -18.05 14.05
C LEU A 406 2.67 -19.47 14.36
N CYS A 407 1.78 -20.35 14.82
CA CYS A 407 2.13 -21.67 15.35
C CYS A 407 3.15 -21.57 16.50
N GLN A 408 3.11 -20.43 17.20
CA GLN A 408 3.99 -20.07 18.29
C GLN A 408 3.20 -19.23 19.29
N LEU A 409 3.31 -19.56 20.58
CA LEU A 409 2.71 -18.78 21.65
C LEU A 409 3.43 -17.43 21.78
N GLY A 410 2.69 -16.41 22.20
CA GLY A 410 3.20 -15.05 22.37
C GLY A 410 2.31 -14.00 21.70
N PRO A 411 2.87 -12.85 21.33
CA PRO A 411 2.08 -11.73 20.85
C PRO A 411 1.46 -11.96 19.47
N ARG A 412 0.29 -11.36 19.28
CA ARG A 412 -0.51 -11.37 18.06
C ARG A 412 0.31 -10.85 16.87
N GLN A 413 0.14 -11.53 15.74
CA GLN A 413 0.61 -11.05 14.45
C GLN A 413 -0.53 -11.04 13.43
N GLN A 414 -0.42 -10.26 12.37
CA GLN A 414 -1.42 -10.13 11.33
C GLN A 414 -0.98 -10.81 10.03
N THR A 415 -1.96 -11.28 9.24
CA THR A 415 -1.74 -12.03 8.00
C THR A 415 -1.67 -11.09 6.78
N ASN A 416 -0.69 -11.29 5.92
CA ASN A 416 -0.68 -10.76 4.56
C ASN A 416 -1.40 -11.73 3.61
N LYS A 417 -2.48 -11.29 2.96
CA LYS A 417 -3.19 -12.09 1.94
C LYS A 417 -2.47 -12.09 0.59
N ASN A 418 -1.56 -11.14 0.38
CA ASN A 418 -0.80 -11.04 -0.85
C ASN A 418 0.56 -11.72 -0.74
N THR A 419 1.15 -12.06 -1.88
CA THR A 419 2.61 -12.30 -1.95
C THR A 419 3.35 -11.03 -1.53
N ALA A 420 4.53 -11.18 -0.92
CA ALA A 420 5.35 -10.03 -0.55
C ALA A 420 6.08 -9.42 -1.76
N PHE A 421 6.29 -10.22 -2.80
CA PHE A 421 7.12 -9.88 -3.95
C PHE A 421 6.50 -8.77 -4.81
N LEU A 422 7.35 -8.09 -5.58
CA LEU A 422 6.92 -7.26 -6.71
C LEU A 422 6.72 -8.16 -7.93
N ASP A 423 5.67 -8.98 -7.92
CA ASP A 423 5.38 -10.02 -8.92
C ASP A 423 4.06 -9.82 -9.66
N ALA A 424 3.49 -8.62 -9.56
CA ALA A 424 2.22 -8.23 -10.15
C ALA A 424 1.06 -9.17 -9.78
N SER A 425 1.07 -9.74 -8.56
CA SER A 425 -0.04 -10.52 -7.99
C SER A 425 -1.36 -9.76 -8.02
N HIS A 426 -1.34 -8.44 -7.94
CA HIS A 426 -2.54 -7.60 -8.10
C HIS A 426 -3.14 -7.62 -9.52
N VAL A 427 -2.39 -8.10 -10.52
CA VAL A 427 -2.85 -8.39 -11.88
C VAL A 427 -3.18 -9.88 -12.04
N TYR A 428 -2.32 -10.77 -11.53
CA TYR A 428 -2.36 -12.21 -11.82
C TYR A 428 -3.05 -13.09 -10.77
N GLY A 429 -3.35 -12.56 -9.58
CA GLY A 429 -3.88 -13.29 -8.43
C GLY A 429 -2.78 -13.83 -7.51
N ASN A 430 -3.20 -14.22 -6.30
CA ASN A 430 -2.33 -14.71 -5.21
C ASN A 430 -2.43 -16.23 -4.99
N ASN A 431 -3.16 -16.94 -5.86
CA ASN A 431 -3.31 -18.39 -5.86
C ASN A 431 -3.73 -18.89 -7.26
N HIS A 432 -3.70 -20.21 -7.43
CA HIS A 432 -4.00 -20.86 -8.70
C HIS A 432 -5.44 -20.61 -9.16
N GLU A 433 -6.42 -20.67 -8.25
CA GLU A 433 -7.84 -20.49 -8.56
C GLU A 433 -8.12 -19.09 -9.11
N GLN A 434 -7.55 -18.06 -8.51
CA GLN A 434 -7.66 -16.67 -8.98
C GLN A 434 -7.02 -16.51 -10.37
N ALA A 435 -5.81 -17.05 -10.56
CA ALA A 435 -5.10 -16.96 -11.84
C ALA A 435 -5.89 -17.62 -12.99
N VAL A 436 -6.43 -18.83 -12.76
CA VAL A 436 -7.29 -19.55 -13.71
C VAL A 436 -8.52 -18.73 -14.09
N GLN A 437 -9.15 -18.06 -13.12
CA GLN A 437 -10.33 -17.25 -13.40
C GLN A 437 -10.04 -16.03 -14.28
N LEU A 438 -8.82 -15.50 -14.24
CA LEU A 438 -8.39 -14.32 -15.00
C LEU A 438 -7.86 -14.65 -16.41
N ARG A 439 -7.45 -15.90 -16.65
CA ARG A 439 -6.92 -16.36 -17.94
C ARG A 439 -8.01 -16.65 -18.97
N ALA A 440 -7.69 -16.36 -20.23
CA ALA A 440 -8.52 -16.73 -21.38
C ALA A 440 -8.28 -18.17 -21.86
N PHE A 441 -7.13 -18.76 -21.51
CA PHE A 441 -6.67 -20.09 -21.96
C PHE A 441 -6.53 -20.23 -23.48
N VAL A 442 -6.32 -19.11 -24.16
CA VAL A 442 -6.08 -19.05 -25.59
C VAL A 442 -4.99 -18.01 -25.84
N GLY A 443 -3.92 -18.42 -26.54
CA GLY A 443 -2.82 -17.53 -26.95
C GLY A 443 -2.02 -16.91 -25.81
N GLY A 444 -2.04 -17.50 -24.61
CA GLY A 444 -1.41 -16.99 -23.40
C GLY A 444 -2.11 -15.77 -22.79
N LEU A 445 -3.34 -15.44 -23.21
CA LEU A 445 -3.99 -14.16 -22.89
C LEU A 445 -4.70 -14.16 -21.53
N LEU A 446 -4.80 -12.97 -20.93
CA LEU A 446 -5.78 -12.64 -19.90
C LEU A 446 -7.12 -12.26 -20.53
N LYS A 447 -8.21 -12.57 -19.84
CA LYS A 447 -9.58 -12.17 -20.21
C LYS A 447 -9.70 -10.65 -20.23
N THR A 448 -10.49 -10.14 -21.16
CA THR A 448 -10.82 -8.72 -21.28
C THR A 448 -12.32 -8.54 -21.40
N SER A 449 -12.79 -7.32 -21.10
CA SER A 449 -14.06 -6.81 -21.61
C SER A 449 -13.80 -5.67 -22.61
N SER A 450 -14.85 -5.06 -23.15
CA SER A 450 -14.75 -3.92 -24.06
C SER A 450 -15.49 -2.71 -23.49
N GLY A 451 -14.86 -1.53 -23.58
CA GLY A 451 -15.51 -0.25 -23.36
C GLY A 451 -16.44 0.15 -24.50
N ARG A 452 -17.19 1.25 -24.33
CA ARG A 452 -18.12 1.77 -25.36
C ARG A 452 -17.42 2.19 -26.65
N ASN A 453 -16.16 2.59 -26.56
CA ASN A 453 -15.29 2.95 -27.68
C ASN A 453 -14.51 1.74 -28.25
N GLY A 454 -14.83 0.50 -27.85
CA GLY A 454 -14.16 -0.72 -28.31
C GLY A 454 -12.83 -1.01 -27.63
N GLU A 455 -12.38 -0.16 -26.70
CA GLU A 455 -11.12 -0.37 -25.98
C GLU A 455 -11.16 -1.60 -25.07
N HIS A 456 -10.09 -2.40 -25.06
CA HIS A 456 -9.97 -3.54 -24.15
C HIS A 456 -9.83 -3.07 -22.70
N LEU A 457 -10.71 -3.52 -21.82
CA LEU A 457 -10.72 -3.24 -20.38
C LEU A 457 -10.59 -4.54 -19.58
N LEU A 458 -10.49 -4.43 -18.26
CA LEU A 458 -10.52 -5.57 -17.35
C LEU A 458 -11.82 -6.39 -17.53
N PRO A 459 -11.83 -7.69 -17.21
CA PRO A 459 -13.06 -8.47 -17.22
C PRO A 459 -14.07 -7.91 -16.20
N VAL A 460 -15.35 -7.87 -16.56
CA VAL A 460 -16.42 -7.40 -15.66
C VAL A 460 -16.66 -8.46 -14.58
N SER A 461 -16.80 -8.01 -13.33
CA SER A 461 -17.11 -8.88 -12.21
C SER A 461 -18.57 -9.35 -12.26
N THR A 462 -18.80 -10.63 -12.02
CA THR A 462 -20.14 -11.22 -11.86
C THR A 462 -20.76 -10.94 -10.49
N SER A 463 -20.00 -10.35 -9.56
CA SER A 463 -20.44 -9.97 -8.21
C SER A 463 -20.23 -8.46 -8.01
N PRO A 464 -21.11 -7.61 -8.58
CA PRO A 464 -20.91 -6.16 -8.66
C PRO A 464 -21.29 -5.40 -7.37
N GLU A 465 -21.54 -6.10 -6.26
CA GLU A 465 -22.16 -5.55 -5.04
C GLU A 465 -21.40 -4.38 -4.40
N GLN A 466 -20.14 -4.17 -4.81
CA GLN A 466 -19.24 -3.15 -4.27
C GLN A 466 -19.21 -1.86 -5.10
N CYS A 467 -19.64 -1.85 -6.36
CA CYS A 467 -19.50 -0.68 -7.24
C CYS A 467 -20.84 0.00 -7.55
N PHE A 468 -20.78 1.29 -7.85
CA PHE A 468 -21.88 1.98 -8.50
C PHE A 468 -21.71 1.85 -10.01
N GLY A 469 -22.40 0.88 -10.61
CA GLY A 469 -22.23 0.49 -12.01
C GLY A 469 -21.48 -0.83 -12.15
N ALA A 470 -20.81 -1.03 -13.29
CA ALA A 470 -20.02 -2.25 -13.51
C ALA A 470 -18.77 -2.26 -12.61
N CYS A 471 -18.52 -3.37 -11.91
CA CYS A 471 -17.23 -3.65 -11.29
C CYS A 471 -16.31 -4.41 -12.25
N TYR A 472 -15.00 -4.25 -12.10
CA TYR A 472 -14.00 -5.09 -12.76
C TYR A 472 -13.44 -6.16 -11.82
N LYS A 473 -12.82 -7.18 -12.43
CA LYS A 473 -12.10 -8.26 -11.76
C LYS A 473 -10.63 -8.24 -12.15
N ALA A 474 -9.75 -8.37 -11.17
CA ALA A 474 -8.29 -8.48 -11.33
C ALA A 474 -7.73 -9.41 -10.24
N GLY A 475 -6.40 -9.51 -10.14
CA GLY A 475 -5.72 -10.29 -9.11
C GLY A 475 -5.90 -9.74 -7.68
N ASP A 476 -6.14 -8.44 -7.54
CA ASP A 476 -6.44 -7.79 -6.26
C ASP A 476 -7.90 -7.30 -6.17
N THR A 477 -8.52 -7.51 -5.00
CA THR A 477 -9.94 -7.16 -4.77
C THR A 477 -10.19 -5.66 -4.69
N ARG A 478 -9.14 -4.85 -4.45
CA ARG A 478 -9.24 -3.39 -4.34
C ARG A 478 -9.15 -2.68 -5.69
N VAL A 479 -9.09 -3.43 -6.81
CA VAL A 479 -9.01 -2.87 -8.18
C VAL A 479 -10.04 -1.79 -8.48
N ASN A 480 -11.23 -1.87 -7.86
CA ASN A 480 -12.32 -0.94 -8.10
C ASN A 480 -12.33 0.27 -7.16
N GLN A 481 -11.36 0.43 -6.25
CA GLN A 481 -11.41 1.46 -5.19
C GLN A 481 -11.66 2.88 -5.73
N HIS A 482 -11.01 3.24 -6.84
CA HIS A 482 -11.30 4.44 -7.63
C HIS A 482 -10.77 4.28 -9.06
N PRO A 483 -11.27 5.08 -10.04
CA PRO A 483 -10.95 4.90 -11.46
C PRO A 483 -9.47 4.95 -11.82
N ALA A 484 -8.70 5.80 -11.13
CA ALA A 484 -7.27 5.98 -11.42
C ALA A 484 -6.44 4.73 -11.07
N LEU A 485 -6.80 4.01 -10.02
CA LEU A 485 -6.20 2.71 -9.70
C LEU A 485 -6.58 1.67 -10.77
N THR A 486 -7.87 1.57 -11.09
CA THR A 486 -8.36 0.66 -12.12
C THR A 486 -7.67 0.88 -13.48
N ALA A 487 -7.37 2.14 -13.83
CA ALA A 487 -6.67 2.49 -15.06
C ALA A 487 -5.28 1.82 -15.17
N LEU A 488 -4.48 1.81 -14.09
CA LEU A 488 -3.18 1.11 -14.09
C LEU A 488 -3.33 -0.41 -14.20
N HIS A 489 -4.36 -1.01 -13.59
CA HIS A 489 -4.65 -2.43 -13.79
C HIS A 489 -4.98 -2.74 -15.27
N VAL A 490 -5.72 -1.87 -15.96
CA VAL A 490 -5.97 -2.02 -17.41
C VAL A 490 -4.66 -1.95 -18.19
N VAL A 491 -3.77 -0.99 -17.88
CA VAL A 491 -2.48 -0.82 -18.56
C VAL A 491 -1.62 -2.09 -18.44
N LEU A 492 -1.46 -2.65 -17.24
CA LEU A 492 -0.65 -3.86 -17.05
C LEU A 492 -1.29 -5.12 -17.67
N LEU A 493 -2.63 -5.21 -17.68
CA LEU A 493 -3.32 -6.28 -18.40
C LEU A 493 -3.05 -6.19 -19.90
N ARG A 494 -3.21 -4.99 -20.48
CA ARG A 494 -2.95 -4.76 -21.92
C ARG A 494 -1.49 -5.07 -22.27
N ASN A 495 -0.56 -4.71 -21.41
CA ASN A 495 0.86 -5.00 -21.61
C ASN A 495 1.13 -6.52 -21.63
N HIS A 496 0.51 -7.28 -20.73
CA HIS A 496 0.59 -8.74 -20.76
C HIS A 496 0.05 -9.34 -22.07
N ASN A 497 -1.15 -8.94 -22.50
CA ASN A 497 -1.74 -9.46 -23.73
C ASN A 497 -0.91 -9.08 -24.96
N ARG A 498 -0.28 -7.89 -24.97
CA ARG A 498 0.68 -7.48 -26.00
C ARG A 498 1.90 -8.40 -26.04
N HIS A 499 2.50 -8.68 -24.88
CA HIS A 499 3.64 -9.61 -24.77
C HIS A 499 3.27 -11.01 -25.29
N ALA A 500 2.14 -11.56 -24.84
CA ALA A 500 1.68 -12.89 -25.26
C ALA A 500 1.47 -12.98 -26.79
N GLN A 501 0.83 -11.97 -27.39
CA GLN A 501 0.62 -11.91 -28.84
C GLN A 501 1.94 -11.78 -29.63
N ALA A 502 2.88 -10.97 -29.14
CA ALA A 502 4.17 -10.80 -29.80
C ALA A 502 5.03 -12.08 -29.72
N LEU A 503 5.04 -12.74 -28.56
CA LEU A 503 5.71 -14.02 -28.35
C LEU A 503 5.09 -15.13 -29.21
N ALA A 504 3.76 -15.19 -29.32
CA ALA A 504 3.07 -16.18 -30.16
C ALA A 504 3.44 -16.06 -31.65
N LYS A 505 3.69 -14.83 -32.14
CA LYS A 505 4.19 -14.61 -33.50
C LYS A 505 5.63 -15.08 -33.68
N ARG A 506 6.46 -14.95 -32.65
CA ARG A 506 7.90 -15.30 -32.71
C ARG A 506 8.15 -16.78 -32.50
N HIS A 507 7.31 -17.42 -31.70
CA HIS A 507 7.35 -18.83 -31.30
C HIS A 507 6.00 -19.52 -31.58
N PRO A 508 5.69 -19.84 -32.84
CA PRO A 508 4.42 -20.46 -33.22
C PRO A 508 4.19 -21.86 -32.61
N ASP A 509 5.25 -22.50 -32.12
CA ASP A 509 5.25 -23.81 -31.47
C ASP A 509 4.93 -23.75 -29.97
N TRP A 510 4.93 -22.57 -29.35
CA TRP A 510 4.63 -22.44 -27.93
C TRP A 510 3.14 -22.60 -27.65
N ASN A 511 2.83 -23.40 -26.62
CA ASN A 511 1.46 -23.57 -26.14
C ASN A 511 0.98 -22.39 -25.28
N ASP A 512 -0.33 -22.37 -24.98
CA ASP A 512 -0.97 -21.34 -24.15
C ASP A 512 -0.26 -21.10 -22.81
N GLU A 513 0.14 -22.17 -22.10
CA GLU A 513 0.80 -22.07 -20.81
C GLU A 513 2.17 -21.38 -20.92
N THR A 514 2.97 -21.75 -21.91
CA THR A 514 4.30 -21.17 -22.13
C THR A 514 4.19 -19.69 -22.47
N LEU A 515 3.26 -19.34 -23.38
CA LEU A 515 2.98 -17.95 -23.75
C LEU A 515 2.54 -17.13 -22.55
N TYR A 516 1.62 -17.65 -21.73
CA TYR A 516 1.15 -16.98 -20.53
C TYR A 516 2.29 -16.73 -19.53
N GLN A 517 3.10 -17.75 -19.23
CA GLN A 517 4.16 -17.62 -18.23
C GLN A 517 5.28 -16.69 -18.69
N GLU A 518 5.68 -16.73 -19.96
CA GLU A 518 6.69 -15.79 -20.48
C GLU A 518 6.15 -14.36 -20.57
N ALA A 519 4.91 -14.16 -21.03
CA ALA A 519 4.28 -12.85 -21.02
C ALA A 519 4.11 -12.28 -19.60
N ARG A 520 3.76 -13.13 -18.62
CA ARG A 520 3.73 -12.77 -17.20
C ARG A 520 5.11 -12.38 -16.70
N ARG A 521 6.14 -13.17 -17.00
CA ARG A 521 7.53 -12.94 -16.59
C ARG A 521 8.09 -11.63 -17.16
N LEU A 522 7.84 -11.31 -18.43
CA LEU A 522 8.23 -10.04 -19.04
C LEU A 522 7.50 -8.85 -18.41
N ASN A 523 6.19 -8.95 -18.24
CA ASN A 523 5.39 -7.87 -17.65
C ASN A 523 5.85 -7.56 -16.21
N ILE A 524 6.17 -8.59 -15.42
CA ILE A 524 6.74 -8.44 -14.07
C ILE A 524 8.11 -7.78 -14.13
N ALA A 525 8.99 -8.20 -15.05
CA ALA A 525 10.33 -7.65 -15.16
C ALA A 525 10.31 -6.14 -15.48
N GLU A 526 9.43 -5.71 -16.38
CA GLU A 526 9.25 -4.29 -16.69
C GLU A 526 8.64 -3.52 -15.52
N TYR A 527 7.67 -4.10 -14.83
CA TYR A 527 7.09 -3.53 -13.62
C TYR A 527 8.14 -3.32 -12.51
N GLN A 528 9.01 -4.31 -12.30
CA GLN A 528 10.15 -4.21 -11.38
C GLN A 528 11.16 -3.16 -11.84
N MET A 529 11.48 -3.10 -13.14
CA MET A 529 12.41 -2.10 -13.69
C MET A 529 11.87 -0.68 -13.51
N ILE A 530 10.60 -0.42 -13.80
CA ILE A 530 9.97 0.90 -13.57
C ILE A 530 9.98 1.24 -12.08
N THR A 531 9.67 0.27 -11.22
CA THR A 531 9.63 0.50 -9.77
C THR A 531 11.02 0.83 -9.22
N TYR A 532 12.04 0.01 -9.45
CA TYR A 532 13.39 0.23 -8.92
C TYR A 532 14.20 1.28 -9.69
N GLY A 533 13.92 1.45 -10.99
CA GLY A 533 14.67 2.34 -11.89
C GLY A 533 14.11 3.75 -12.00
N GLU A 534 12.81 3.96 -11.76
CA GLU A 534 12.16 5.28 -11.87
C GLU A 534 11.48 5.72 -10.58
N TYR A 535 10.68 4.87 -9.94
CA TYR A 535 9.90 5.26 -8.76
C TYR A 535 10.75 5.38 -7.48
N LEU A 536 11.52 4.34 -7.12
CA LEU A 536 12.32 4.35 -5.90
C LEU A 536 13.42 5.42 -5.88
N PRO A 537 14.11 5.74 -7.00
CA PRO A 537 15.07 6.83 -7.03
C PRO A 537 14.45 8.20 -6.71
N ILE A 538 13.18 8.41 -7.04
CA ILE A 538 12.42 9.60 -6.66
C ILE A 538 12.10 9.60 -5.16
N VAL A 539 11.65 8.45 -4.63
CA VAL A 539 11.26 8.32 -3.22
C VAL A 539 12.47 8.45 -2.28
N PHE A 540 13.56 7.76 -2.60
CA PHE A 540 14.75 7.65 -1.74
C PHE A 540 15.85 8.66 -2.08
N GLY A 541 15.82 9.25 -3.27
CA GLY A 541 16.94 10.04 -3.76
C GLY A 541 18.18 9.18 -4.05
N PRO A 542 19.25 9.80 -4.59
CA PRO A 542 20.46 9.07 -4.99
C PRO A 542 21.22 8.47 -3.80
N ILE A 543 21.26 9.14 -2.66
CA ILE A 543 22.04 8.71 -1.48
C ILE A 543 21.44 7.44 -0.87
N LEU A 544 20.14 7.47 -0.53
CA LEU A 544 19.51 6.31 0.10
C LEU A 544 19.31 5.16 -0.89
N SER A 545 19.08 5.45 -2.18
CA SER A 545 19.02 4.39 -3.21
C SER A 545 20.33 3.64 -3.32
N ALA A 546 21.46 4.34 -3.25
CA ALA A 546 22.79 3.70 -3.23
C ALA A 546 23.00 2.92 -1.92
N TYR A 547 22.67 3.51 -0.77
CA TYR A 547 22.82 2.89 0.55
C TYR A 547 22.07 1.55 0.66
N TYR A 548 20.80 1.53 0.28
CA TYR A 548 19.96 0.32 0.28
C TYR A 548 20.13 -0.53 -0.99
N ARG A 549 21.05 -0.17 -1.91
CA ARG A 549 21.31 -0.89 -3.16
C ARG A 549 20.06 -1.12 -4.03
N LEU A 550 19.17 -0.14 -4.07
CA LEU A 550 17.87 -0.24 -4.72
C LEU A 550 17.97 -0.06 -6.24
N THR A 551 18.85 0.80 -6.74
CA THR A 551 18.97 1.08 -8.17
C THR A 551 19.36 -0.18 -8.97
N PRO A 552 18.71 -0.48 -10.10
CA PRO A 552 19.15 -1.50 -11.05
C PRO A 552 20.57 -1.20 -11.56
N LEU A 553 21.31 -2.23 -11.93
CA LEU A 553 22.60 -2.06 -12.59
C LEU A 553 22.41 -1.52 -14.01
N TYR A 554 23.40 -0.78 -14.49
CA TYR A 554 23.45 -0.36 -15.89
C TYR A 554 23.65 -1.54 -16.84
N SER A 555 24.45 -2.54 -16.42
CA SER A 555 24.78 -3.74 -17.18
C SER A 555 25.11 -4.90 -16.24
N GLY A 556 25.09 -6.14 -16.74
CA GLY A 556 25.43 -7.34 -15.96
C GLY A 556 24.26 -7.86 -15.12
N THR A 557 24.56 -8.53 -14.00
CA THR A 557 23.55 -9.18 -13.14
C THR A 557 23.82 -8.91 -11.66
N THR A 558 22.75 -8.85 -10.86
CA THR A 558 22.83 -8.98 -9.40
C THR A 558 22.76 -10.45 -8.99
N GLN A 559 22.84 -10.72 -7.70
CA GLN A 559 22.76 -12.08 -7.16
C GLN A 559 21.66 -12.16 -6.10
N TYR A 560 20.89 -13.24 -6.17
CA TYR A 560 19.92 -13.63 -5.16
C TYR A 560 20.64 -14.05 -3.87
N ASP A 561 20.13 -13.61 -2.72
CA ASP A 561 20.60 -14.06 -1.41
C ASP A 561 19.53 -14.94 -0.72
N PRO A 562 19.72 -16.27 -0.64
CA PRO A 562 18.76 -17.17 -0.01
C PRO A 562 18.62 -16.99 1.51
N LYS A 563 19.43 -16.14 2.15
CA LYS A 563 19.34 -15.83 3.58
C LYS A 563 18.47 -14.60 3.87
N VAL A 564 18.10 -13.84 2.84
CA VAL A 564 17.25 -12.65 2.99
C VAL A 564 15.78 -13.09 2.96
N ASP A 565 15.04 -12.76 4.01
CA ASP A 565 13.60 -13.04 4.12
C ASP A 565 12.78 -11.92 3.45
N PRO A 566 12.15 -12.15 2.28
CA PRO A 566 11.31 -11.15 1.60
C PRO A 566 9.96 -10.89 2.28
N THR A 567 9.60 -11.61 3.35
CA THR A 567 8.30 -11.46 4.03
C THR A 567 8.06 -10.01 4.47
N THR A 568 6.80 -9.57 4.42
CA THR A 568 6.46 -8.17 4.69
C THR A 568 6.60 -7.82 6.17
N TRP A 569 7.29 -6.71 6.46
CA TRP A 569 7.38 -6.12 7.80
C TRP A 569 6.05 -5.45 8.16
N ASN A 570 5.56 -5.67 9.37
CA ASN A 570 4.31 -5.08 9.83
C ASN A 570 4.39 -3.53 9.83
N GLU A 571 5.55 -3.00 10.20
CA GLU A 571 5.87 -1.58 10.18
C GLU A 571 5.75 -0.96 8.78
N TYR A 572 6.18 -1.70 7.75
CA TYR A 572 6.04 -1.30 6.35
C TYR A 572 4.56 -1.20 5.99
N THR A 573 3.81 -2.29 6.13
CA THR A 573 2.41 -2.39 5.66
C THR A 573 1.43 -1.51 6.43
N THR A 574 1.73 -1.23 7.69
CA THR A 574 0.81 -0.56 8.61
C THR A 574 1.08 0.93 8.76
N ALA A 575 2.32 1.37 8.53
CA ALA A 575 2.71 2.77 8.65
C ALA A 575 3.55 3.27 7.48
N ALA A 576 4.75 2.74 7.26
CA ALA A 576 5.74 3.41 6.43
C ALA A 576 5.37 3.47 4.94
N CYS A 577 4.75 2.43 4.36
CA CYS A 577 4.35 2.45 2.95
C CYS A 577 3.15 3.37 2.68
N ARG A 578 2.47 3.81 3.75
CA ARG A 578 1.27 4.65 3.68
C ARG A 578 1.56 6.14 3.56
N PHE A 579 2.83 6.53 3.42
CA PHE A 579 3.18 7.94 3.19
C PHE A 579 2.42 8.52 1.99
N GLY A 580 2.14 7.70 0.96
CA GLY A 580 1.38 8.08 -0.22
C GLY A 580 -0.04 8.61 0.05
N HIS A 581 -0.62 8.35 1.24
CA HIS A 581 -1.92 8.92 1.62
C HIS A 581 -1.90 10.44 1.78
N SER A 582 -0.74 11.05 2.07
CA SER A 582 -0.57 12.52 2.08
C SER A 582 -0.55 13.11 0.67
N GLN A 583 -0.20 12.31 -0.35
CA GLN A 583 -0.07 12.76 -1.73
C GLN A 583 -1.37 12.78 -2.52
N ILE A 584 -2.46 12.26 -1.94
CA ILE A 584 -3.76 12.11 -2.60
C ILE A 584 -4.36 13.50 -2.86
N SER A 585 -4.61 13.82 -4.13
CA SER A 585 -5.39 15.00 -4.50
C SER A 585 -6.89 14.75 -4.37
N SER A 586 -7.64 15.80 -4.02
CA SER A 586 -9.10 15.80 -4.07
C SER A 586 -9.63 15.78 -5.50
N LEU A 587 -8.88 16.30 -6.47
CA LEU A 587 -9.34 16.56 -7.84
C LEU A 587 -8.52 15.76 -8.86
N PHE A 588 -9.20 15.01 -9.72
CA PHE A 588 -8.63 14.27 -10.83
C PHE A 588 -9.14 14.85 -12.15
N SER A 589 -8.22 15.27 -13.03
CA SER A 589 -8.56 15.82 -14.35
C SER A 589 -8.67 14.73 -15.40
N LEU A 590 -9.60 14.91 -16.33
CA LEU A 590 -9.77 14.12 -17.55
C LEU A 590 -9.27 14.97 -18.72
N THR A 591 -7.97 14.92 -18.95
CA THR A 591 -7.29 15.82 -19.90
C THR A 591 -7.12 15.12 -21.24
N THR A 592 -7.47 15.78 -22.34
CA THR A 592 -7.32 15.24 -23.71
C THR A 592 -5.87 15.24 -24.19
N LYS A 593 -5.13 16.32 -23.87
CA LYS A 593 -3.75 16.53 -24.34
C LYS A 593 -2.88 17.12 -23.23
N LEU A 594 -1.66 16.60 -23.08
CA LEU A 594 -0.64 17.23 -22.25
C LEU A 594 -0.12 18.51 -22.90
N ALA A 595 -0.17 19.62 -22.16
CA ALA A 595 0.45 20.87 -22.58
C ALA A 595 1.98 20.72 -22.52
N SER A 596 2.66 21.18 -23.57
CA SER A 596 4.12 21.31 -23.55
C SER A 596 4.53 22.46 -22.64
N TYR A 597 5.80 22.49 -22.23
CA TYR A 597 6.30 23.60 -21.42
C TYR A 597 6.11 24.95 -22.15
N GLY A 598 5.52 25.93 -21.46
CA GLY A 598 5.22 27.25 -22.00
C GLY A 598 3.92 27.35 -22.80
N GLU A 599 3.27 26.23 -23.13
CA GLU A 599 1.93 26.24 -23.70
C GLU A 599 0.89 26.45 -22.59
N GLN A 600 -0.09 27.32 -22.82
CA GLN A 600 -1.24 27.36 -21.92
C GLN A 600 -2.03 26.07 -22.09
N GLN A 601 -2.23 25.35 -20.97
CA GLN A 601 -3.18 24.26 -20.95
C GLN A 601 -4.55 24.84 -21.29
N GLN A 602 -5.08 24.50 -22.48
CA GLN A 602 -6.41 24.94 -22.88
C GLN A 602 -7.41 24.37 -21.88
N GLN A 603 -7.91 25.21 -20.97
CA GLN A 603 -8.88 24.82 -19.95
C GLN A 603 -10.29 24.58 -20.53
N HIS A 604 -10.48 24.80 -21.83
CA HIS A 604 -11.78 24.68 -22.48
C HIS A 604 -12.13 23.20 -22.67
N GLY A 605 -12.98 22.66 -21.79
CA GLY A 605 -13.53 21.30 -21.90
C GLY A 605 -12.82 20.21 -21.09
N ASP A 606 -11.84 20.53 -20.24
CA ASP A 606 -11.22 19.56 -19.33
C ASP A 606 -12.22 19.20 -18.21
N GLU A 607 -12.94 18.10 -18.39
CA GLU A 607 -13.77 17.49 -17.35
C GLU A 607 -12.88 17.12 -16.15
N SER A 608 -13.42 17.23 -14.93
CA SER A 608 -12.72 16.80 -13.73
C SER A 608 -13.69 16.21 -12.73
N PHE A 609 -13.17 15.42 -11.81
CA PHE A 609 -13.97 14.86 -10.74
C PHE A 609 -13.29 14.91 -9.39
N ARG A 610 -14.11 14.98 -8.33
CA ARG A 610 -13.64 14.87 -6.96
C ARG A 610 -13.60 13.43 -6.50
N LEU A 611 -12.52 13.04 -5.82
CA LEU A 611 -12.33 11.68 -5.34
C LEU A 611 -13.49 11.22 -4.44
N LYS A 612 -13.97 12.11 -3.55
CA LYS A 612 -15.11 11.83 -2.65
C LYS A 612 -16.40 11.39 -3.35
N ASP A 613 -16.55 11.71 -4.63
CA ASP A 613 -17.75 11.40 -5.42
C ASP A 613 -17.53 10.22 -6.39
N TRP A 614 -16.30 9.66 -6.45
CA TRP A 614 -15.88 8.67 -7.46
C TRP A 614 -15.25 7.39 -6.91
N TYR A 615 -15.30 7.18 -5.59
CA TYR A 615 -14.99 5.87 -5.02
C TYR A 615 -15.91 4.78 -5.60
N PHE A 616 -15.32 3.63 -5.97
CA PHE A 616 -16.05 2.46 -6.47
C PHE A 616 -16.94 2.74 -7.70
N ARG A 617 -16.47 3.64 -8.57
CA ARG A 617 -17.12 4.02 -9.84
C ARG A 617 -16.20 3.81 -11.04
N PRO A 618 -15.69 2.58 -11.27
CA PRO A 618 -14.73 2.35 -12.35
C PRO A 618 -15.40 2.41 -13.74
N SER A 619 -16.74 2.55 -13.81
CA SER A 619 -17.50 2.72 -15.06
C SER A 619 -17.01 3.91 -15.91
N LEU A 620 -16.33 4.89 -15.31
CA LEU A 620 -15.65 5.96 -16.02
C LEU A 620 -14.77 5.44 -17.18
N LEU A 621 -14.11 4.30 -16.98
CA LEU A 621 -13.25 3.70 -17.99
C LEU A 621 -14.05 3.09 -19.15
N ALA A 622 -15.22 2.50 -18.85
CA ALA A 622 -16.13 1.98 -19.87
C ALA A 622 -16.68 3.09 -20.78
N ASP A 623 -16.77 4.33 -20.28
CA ASP A 623 -17.20 5.51 -21.02
C ASP A 623 -16.08 6.11 -21.92
N GLY A 624 -14.94 5.42 -22.08
CA GLY A 624 -13.85 5.84 -22.96
C GLY A 624 -12.93 6.92 -22.36
N LYS A 625 -12.97 7.12 -21.03
CA LYS A 625 -12.18 8.14 -20.34
C LYS A 625 -10.83 7.64 -19.81
N LEU A 626 -10.41 6.42 -20.17
CA LEU A 626 -9.13 5.84 -19.73
C LEU A 626 -7.93 6.71 -20.11
N GLN A 627 -7.79 7.05 -21.39
CA GLN A 627 -6.66 7.87 -21.87
C GLN A 627 -6.70 9.28 -21.29
N HIS A 628 -7.89 9.86 -21.12
CA HIS A 628 -8.08 11.18 -20.52
C HIS A 628 -7.60 11.20 -19.06
N LEU A 629 -7.95 10.16 -18.30
CA LEU A 629 -7.55 10.01 -16.92
C LEU A 629 -6.03 9.79 -16.79
N LEU A 630 -5.45 8.90 -17.60
CA LEU A 630 -4.00 8.66 -17.61
C LEU A 630 -3.22 9.95 -17.97
N THR A 631 -3.68 10.70 -18.96
CA THR A 631 -3.13 12.02 -19.33
C THR A 631 -3.24 13.02 -18.19
N GLY A 632 -4.39 13.06 -17.49
CA GLY A 632 -4.58 13.91 -16.31
C GLY A 632 -3.63 13.56 -15.16
N LEU A 633 -3.35 12.28 -14.93
CA LEU A 633 -2.39 11.83 -13.92
C LEU A 633 -0.95 12.29 -14.23
N LEU A 634 -0.59 12.40 -15.51
CA LEU A 634 0.72 12.88 -15.95
C LEU A 634 0.86 14.41 -15.89
N GLY A 635 -0.26 15.12 -16.06
CA GLY A 635 -0.28 16.58 -16.20
C GLY A 635 -0.57 17.35 -14.91
N LYS A 636 -1.14 16.73 -13.88
CA LYS A 636 -1.48 17.41 -12.62
C LYS A 636 -0.51 17.06 -11.48
N PRO A 637 -0.16 18.04 -10.62
CA PRO A 637 0.67 17.81 -9.45
C PRO A 637 0.03 16.81 -8.48
N SER A 638 0.85 15.94 -7.86
CA SER A 638 0.44 15.28 -6.61
C SER A 638 0.58 16.25 -5.44
N LEU A 639 -0.09 15.96 -4.33
CA LEU A 639 0.26 16.63 -3.08
C LEU A 639 1.62 16.16 -2.55
N SER A 640 2.22 16.97 -1.70
CA SER A 640 3.52 16.72 -1.07
C SER A 640 3.43 15.57 -0.06
N VAL A 641 4.56 14.92 0.23
CA VAL A 641 4.65 14.00 1.37
C VAL A 641 4.83 14.83 2.63
N ASP A 642 3.78 15.01 3.40
CA ASP A 642 3.81 15.87 4.58
C ASP A 642 2.72 15.43 5.57
N PRO A 643 2.59 16.11 6.73
CA PRO A 643 1.56 15.76 7.70
C PRO A 643 0.13 15.99 7.19
N TRP A 644 -0.10 16.70 6.09
CA TRP A 644 -1.43 17.13 5.68
C TRP A 644 -2.10 16.08 4.78
N ILE A 645 -3.41 15.96 4.91
CA ILE A 645 -4.20 14.94 4.20
C ILE A 645 -5.53 15.56 3.79
N THR A 646 -5.91 15.37 2.52
CA THR A 646 -7.14 15.93 1.95
C THR A 646 -8.42 15.49 2.68
N THR A 647 -9.38 16.40 2.79
CA THR A 647 -10.74 16.16 3.29
C THR A 647 -11.45 15.00 2.58
N ASP A 648 -11.17 14.77 1.30
CA ASP A 648 -11.79 13.71 0.50
C ASP A 648 -11.46 12.29 1.02
N VAL A 649 -10.38 12.12 1.80
CA VAL A 649 -10.02 10.84 2.44
C VAL A 649 -10.10 10.89 3.98
N ARG A 650 -10.16 12.07 4.63
CA ARG A 650 -10.29 12.14 6.11
C ARG A 650 -11.72 12.37 6.62
N ASN A 651 -12.65 12.80 5.76
CA ASN A 651 -14.06 13.01 6.12
C ASN A 651 -15.02 12.27 5.19
N TYR A 652 -14.57 11.95 3.98
CA TYR A 652 -15.39 11.39 2.91
C TYR A 652 -14.85 10.07 2.37
N LEU A 653 -13.92 9.40 3.08
CA LEU A 653 -13.36 8.13 2.62
C LEU A 653 -14.50 7.17 2.30
N TYR A 654 -14.55 6.70 1.05
CA TYR A 654 -15.54 5.74 0.57
C TYR A 654 -16.99 6.17 0.86
N LYS A 655 -17.28 7.46 0.83
CA LYS A 655 -18.65 7.98 0.90
C LYS A 655 -19.45 7.50 -0.32
N SER A 656 -20.67 7.01 -0.11
CA SER A 656 -21.60 6.78 -1.22
C SER A 656 -22.32 8.05 -1.66
N PRO A 657 -22.95 8.06 -2.85
CA PRO A 657 -23.80 9.17 -3.29
C PRO A 657 -24.99 9.45 -2.37
N LYS A 658 -25.46 8.43 -1.63
CA LYS A 658 -26.60 8.53 -0.71
C LYS A 658 -26.20 9.00 0.69
N GLU A 659 -24.91 9.04 0.99
CA GLU A 659 -24.39 9.45 2.29
C GLU A 659 -23.93 10.89 2.27
N THR A 660 -24.00 11.55 3.42
CA THR A 660 -23.50 12.92 3.61
C THR A 660 -22.04 12.96 4.10
N HIS A 661 -21.53 11.85 4.61
CA HIS A 661 -20.17 11.70 5.14
C HIS A 661 -19.59 10.32 4.83
N GLY A 662 -18.27 10.16 4.99
CA GLY A 662 -17.57 8.87 4.88
C GLY A 662 -16.72 8.58 6.12
N GLY A 663 -15.73 7.70 5.96
CA GLY A 663 -14.73 7.42 7.00
C GLY A 663 -13.58 8.44 7.04
N ASP A 664 -12.65 8.20 7.95
CA ASP A 664 -11.41 8.96 8.11
C ASP A 664 -10.19 8.04 7.94
N LEU A 665 -9.47 8.19 6.82
CA LEU A 665 -8.29 7.38 6.50
C LEU A 665 -7.13 7.64 7.46
N ALA A 666 -6.91 8.88 7.87
CA ALA A 666 -5.83 9.25 8.77
C ALA A 666 -6.07 8.65 10.17
N ALA A 667 -7.28 8.84 10.71
CA ALA A 667 -7.68 8.22 11.98
C ALA A 667 -7.62 6.68 11.89
N THR A 668 -8.02 6.09 10.76
CA THR A 668 -7.93 4.64 10.52
C THR A 668 -6.49 4.15 10.53
N ASN A 669 -5.53 4.87 9.91
CA ASN A 669 -4.12 4.47 9.93
C ASN A 669 -3.53 4.51 11.34
N ILE A 670 -3.84 5.56 12.11
CA ILE A 670 -3.41 5.68 13.51
C ILE A 670 -3.96 4.53 14.34
N TRP A 671 -5.26 4.27 14.21
CA TRP A 671 -5.94 3.21 14.96
C TRP A 671 -5.44 1.82 14.55
N ARG A 672 -5.19 1.59 13.27
CA ARG A 672 -4.58 0.35 12.75
C ARG A 672 -3.17 0.13 13.28
N GLY A 673 -2.35 1.17 13.40
CA GLY A 673 -1.03 1.08 14.03
C GLY A 673 -1.10 0.59 15.48
N ARG A 674 -2.10 1.05 16.24
CA ARG A 674 -2.34 0.60 17.63
C ARG A 674 -2.90 -0.82 17.69
N ASP A 675 -3.80 -1.18 16.78
CA ASP A 675 -4.36 -2.53 16.61
C ASP A 675 -3.26 -3.57 16.30
N HIS A 676 -2.27 -3.17 15.51
CA HIS A 676 -1.12 -4.01 15.18
C HIS A 676 -0.03 -3.98 16.26
N GLY A 677 -0.23 -3.25 17.36
CA GLY A 677 0.78 -3.13 18.42
C GLY A 677 2.09 -2.57 17.91
N LEU A 678 2.08 -1.58 16.99
CA LEU A 678 3.31 -0.91 16.59
C LEU A 678 3.83 -0.03 17.75
N PRO A 679 5.10 -0.15 18.16
CA PRO A 679 5.73 0.81 19.07
C PRO A 679 5.55 2.29 18.67
N GLY A 680 5.75 3.18 19.63
CA GLY A 680 5.81 4.61 19.36
C GLY A 680 6.92 4.99 18.37
N TYR A 681 6.68 6.04 17.59
CA TYR A 681 7.59 6.58 16.57
C TYR A 681 9.05 6.71 17.04
N VAL A 682 9.26 7.19 18.26
CA VAL A 682 10.60 7.44 18.82
C VAL A 682 11.47 6.18 18.95
N HIS A 683 10.86 5.00 19.08
CA HIS A 683 11.61 3.74 19.13
C HIS A 683 12.17 3.36 17.76
N TYR A 684 11.51 3.79 16.68
CA TYR A 684 12.03 3.61 15.33
C TYR A 684 13.12 4.62 14.99
N VAL A 685 13.02 5.85 15.52
CA VAL A 685 14.13 6.80 15.49
C VAL A 685 15.36 6.19 16.17
N GLU A 686 15.20 5.64 17.38
CA GLU A 686 16.30 4.98 18.08
C GLU A 686 16.83 3.76 17.31
N TYR A 687 15.96 2.92 16.75
CA TYR A 687 16.34 1.75 15.95
C TYR A 687 17.15 2.13 14.69
N CYS A 688 16.65 3.08 13.91
CA CYS A 688 17.24 3.44 12.62
C CYS A 688 18.53 4.25 12.77
N PHE A 689 18.68 4.98 13.88
CA PHE A 689 19.67 6.06 13.99
C PHE A 689 20.56 5.97 15.22
N ASN A 690 20.28 5.02 16.13
CA ASN A 690 20.88 4.98 17.46
C ASN A 690 20.72 6.33 18.20
N HIS A 691 19.66 7.07 17.89
CA HIS A 691 19.37 8.37 18.46
C HIS A 691 18.25 8.26 19.48
N LYS A 692 18.62 8.33 20.77
CA LYS A 692 17.67 8.20 21.87
C LYS A 692 16.93 9.50 22.13
N VAL A 693 15.63 9.51 21.83
CA VAL A 693 14.73 10.64 22.10
C VAL A 693 14.33 10.63 23.59
N ARG A 694 14.79 11.60 24.37
CA ARG A 694 14.44 11.78 25.80
C ARG A 694 13.33 12.80 26.00
N GLY A 695 13.02 13.58 24.97
CA GLY A 695 11.91 14.51 24.99
C GLY A 695 11.81 15.30 23.71
N TRP A 696 10.94 16.31 23.74
CA TRP A 696 10.58 17.07 22.55
C TRP A 696 11.71 17.83 21.87
N LYS A 697 12.79 18.19 22.58
CA LYS A 697 13.92 18.93 21.99
C LYS A 697 14.69 18.04 21.01
N ASP A 698 14.83 16.76 21.31
CA ASP A 698 15.58 15.80 20.48
C ASP A 698 14.88 15.56 19.13
N LEU A 699 13.55 15.71 19.10
CA LEU A 699 12.76 15.62 17.87
C LEU A 699 12.94 16.79 16.91
N ALA A 700 13.54 17.92 17.32
CA ALA A 700 13.72 19.08 16.45
C ALA A 700 14.67 18.82 15.27
N LEU A 701 15.52 17.79 15.39
CA LEU A 701 16.40 17.31 14.32
C LEU A 701 15.59 16.68 13.17
N PHE A 702 14.48 16.03 13.49
CA PHE A 702 13.67 15.26 12.55
C PHE A 702 12.43 16.04 12.08
N VAL A 703 11.76 16.74 13.00
CA VAL A 703 10.44 17.33 12.79
C VAL A 703 10.53 18.86 12.70
N PRO A 704 9.88 19.52 11.72
CA PRO A 704 9.82 20.99 11.64
C PRO A 704 9.18 21.63 12.88
N PRO A 705 9.57 22.85 13.30
CA PRO A 705 9.06 23.49 14.51
C PRO A 705 7.54 23.62 14.55
N TYR A 706 6.91 23.95 13.41
CA TYR A 706 5.45 24.05 13.31
C TYR A 706 4.77 22.73 13.64
N THR A 707 5.17 21.64 12.98
CA THR A 707 4.61 20.30 13.18
C THR A 707 4.90 19.78 14.58
N LEU A 708 6.10 20.02 15.09
CA LEU A 708 6.49 19.65 16.45
C LEU A 708 5.61 20.34 17.50
N ASN A 709 5.21 21.59 17.27
CA ASN A 709 4.26 22.30 18.13
C ASN A 709 2.85 21.73 18.04
N GLN A 710 2.39 21.28 16.86
CA GLN A 710 1.10 20.58 16.76
C GLN A 710 1.13 19.23 17.48
N LEU A 711 2.22 18.45 17.36
CA LEU A 711 2.39 17.20 18.09
C LEU A 711 2.32 17.41 19.60
N ARG A 712 2.98 18.44 20.14
CA ARG A 712 2.91 18.83 21.56
C ARG A 712 1.51 19.17 22.06
N ARG A 713 0.63 19.68 21.19
CA ARG A 713 -0.75 20.01 21.56
C ARG A 713 -1.57 18.74 21.80
N VAL A 714 -1.27 17.65 21.10
CA VAL A 714 -2.10 16.43 21.10
C VAL A 714 -1.49 15.30 21.92
N TYR A 715 -0.19 15.05 21.78
CA TYR A 715 0.55 14.06 22.56
C TYR A 715 1.20 14.73 23.76
N LYS A 716 1.07 14.14 24.95
CA LYS A 716 1.67 14.68 26.18
C LYS A 716 3.14 14.28 26.35
N VAL A 717 3.51 13.11 25.84
CA VAL A 717 4.87 12.54 25.87
C VAL A 717 5.24 12.01 24.48
N VAL A 718 6.52 12.01 24.15
CA VAL A 718 7.02 11.72 22.79
C VAL A 718 6.90 10.24 22.42
N GLU A 719 6.97 9.35 23.41
CA GLU A 719 6.82 7.90 23.32
C GLU A 719 5.43 7.48 22.82
N ASN A 720 4.43 8.35 23.01
CA ASN A 720 3.07 8.09 22.58
C ASN A 720 2.82 8.39 21.10
N ILE A 721 3.71 9.14 20.42
CA ILE A 721 3.54 9.51 19.00
C ILE A 721 3.41 8.23 18.17
N ASP A 722 2.28 8.07 17.46
CA ASP A 722 2.05 6.91 16.61
C ASP A 722 3.01 6.94 15.40
N LEU A 723 3.56 5.78 14.98
CA LEU A 723 4.56 5.72 13.90
C LEU A 723 4.11 6.41 12.60
N PHE A 724 2.85 6.20 12.18
CA PHE A 724 2.31 6.86 10.98
C PHE A 724 2.36 8.39 11.08
N VAL A 725 2.03 8.93 12.25
CA VAL A 725 1.98 10.37 12.51
C VAL A 725 3.39 10.94 12.57
N GLY A 726 4.29 10.27 13.30
CA GLY A 726 5.67 10.71 13.47
C GLY A 726 6.46 10.68 12.16
N GLY A 727 6.31 9.61 11.36
CA GLY A 727 7.04 9.49 10.10
C GLY A 727 6.59 10.47 9.01
N LEU A 728 5.30 10.82 8.94
CA LEU A 728 4.83 11.92 8.08
C LEU A 728 5.22 13.31 8.61
N ALA A 729 5.50 13.43 9.92
CA ALA A 729 5.92 14.68 10.55
C ALA A 729 7.37 15.06 10.30
N GLU A 730 8.18 14.14 9.80
CA GLU A 730 9.58 14.40 9.53
C GLU A 730 9.80 15.35 8.35
N ARG A 731 10.90 16.09 8.39
CA ARG A 731 11.48 16.73 7.21
C ARG A 731 11.93 15.64 6.25
N HIS A 732 11.86 15.91 4.94
CA HIS A 732 12.43 15.02 3.94
C HIS A 732 13.94 14.85 4.15
N PHE A 733 14.43 13.64 3.94
CA PHE A 733 15.86 13.40 3.84
C PHE A 733 16.41 14.13 2.59
N PRO A 734 17.61 14.73 2.62
CA PRO A 734 18.15 15.47 1.49
C PRO A 734 18.12 14.67 0.17
N GLY A 735 17.37 15.19 -0.81
CA GLY A 735 17.20 14.58 -2.13
C GLY A 735 16.20 13.43 -2.20
N ALA A 736 15.57 13.05 -1.08
CA ALA A 736 14.48 12.08 -1.01
C ALA A 736 13.13 12.79 -0.90
N ASP A 737 12.04 12.07 -1.19
CA ASP A 737 10.67 12.57 -1.04
C ASP A 737 10.01 12.14 0.28
N ILE A 738 10.76 11.46 1.16
CA ILE A 738 10.27 10.95 2.44
C ILE A 738 11.23 11.28 3.58
N GLY A 739 10.70 11.27 4.79
CA GLY A 739 11.49 11.44 6.00
C GLY A 739 12.43 10.26 6.29
N PRO A 740 13.48 10.48 7.09
CA PRO A 740 14.51 9.47 7.36
C PRO A 740 13.97 8.18 8.01
N THR A 741 13.01 8.23 8.94
CA THR A 741 12.47 7.02 9.59
C THR A 741 11.67 6.17 8.60
N PHE A 742 10.84 6.80 7.77
CA PHE A 742 10.15 6.07 6.70
C PHE A 742 11.10 5.58 5.62
N ALA A 743 12.17 6.32 5.31
CA ALA A 743 13.22 5.83 4.43
C ALA A 743 13.91 4.58 5.01
N CYS A 744 14.18 4.54 6.31
CA CYS A 744 14.74 3.38 6.97
C CYS A 744 13.85 2.13 6.81
N ILE A 745 12.58 2.23 7.20
CA ILE A 745 11.65 1.09 7.17
C ILE A 745 11.37 0.64 5.73
N ASN A 746 11.07 1.57 4.82
CA ASN A 746 10.82 1.23 3.41
C ASN A 746 12.10 0.70 2.73
N GLY A 747 13.27 1.26 3.05
CA GLY A 747 14.55 0.84 2.47
C GLY A 747 14.91 -0.59 2.82
N ILE A 748 14.67 -0.99 4.08
CA ILE A 748 14.79 -2.39 4.52
C ILE A 748 13.82 -3.27 3.73
N GLN A 749 12.54 -2.90 3.63
CA GLN A 749 11.57 -3.71 2.87
C GLN A 749 12.00 -3.88 1.41
N TYR A 750 12.32 -2.81 0.68
CA TYR A 750 12.68 -2.91 -0.73
C TYR A 750 14.02 -3.62 -0.96
N TYR A 751 15.00 -3.52 -0.06
CA TYR A 751 16.20 -4.36 -0.12
C TYR A 751 15.81 -5.85 -0.05
N HIS A 752 14.94 -6.22 0.89
CA HIS A 752 14.48 -7.59 1.06
C HIS A 752 13.66 -8.09 -0.13
N LEU A 753 12.83 -7.24 -0.73
CA LEU A 753 12.08 -7.57 -1.95
C LEU A 753 12.96 -7.68 -3.20
N LYS A 754 14.14 -7.05 -3.22
CA LYS A 754 15.11 -7.19 -4.30
C LYS A 754 15.94 -8.46 -4.13
N PHE A 755 16.67 -8.56 -3.03
CA PHE A 755 17.69 -9.61 -2.83
C PHE A 755 17.13 -10.91 -2.25
N GLY A 756 15.97 -10.88 -1.61
CA GLY A 756 15.25 -12.06 -1.13
C GLY A 756 14.28 -12.65 -2.16
N ASP A 757 14.16 -12.05 -3.35
CA ASP A 757 13.34 -12.55 -4.45
C ASP A 757 14.19 -13.27 -5.49
N ARG A 758 14.18 -14.60 -5.50
CA ARG A 758 14.96 -15.42 -6.46
C ARG A 758 14.70 -15.08 -7.92
N TYR A 759 13.53 -14.54 -8.23
CA TYR A 759 13.10 -14.26 -9.58
C TYR A 759 13.17 -12.76 -9.93
N TYR A 760 13.77 -11.91 -9.07
CA TYR A 760 14.01 -10.50 -9.39
C TYR A 760 14.75 -10.41 -10.72
N PHE A 761 14.26 -9.56 -11.62
CA PHE A 761 14.60 -9.66 -13.05
C PHE A 761 16.11 -9.64 -13.33
N GLU A 762 16.89 -8.90 -12.53
CA GLU A 762 18.34 -8.71 -12.73
C GLU A 762 19.22 -9.82 -12.13
N HIS A 763 18.65 -10.76 -11.38
CA HIS A 763 19.43 -11.83 -10.77
C HIS A 763 19.94 -12.83 -11.81
N GLY A 764 21.23 -13.12 -11.77
CA GLY A 764 21.89 -14.15 -12.59
C GLY A 764 21.85 -15.54 -11.95
N HIS A 765 22.13 -16.56 -12.77
CA HIS A 765 22.35 -17.95 -12.34
C HIS A 765 21.16 -18.63 -11.64
N GLN A 766 19.93 -18.17 -11.88
CA GLN A 766 18.70 -18.84 -11.46
C GLN A 766 18.03 -19.50 -12.67
N ALA A 767 17.21 -20.53 -12.46
CA ALA A 767 16.50 -21.22 -13.55
C ALA A 767 15.63 -20.28 -14.41
N GLY A 768 15.13 -19.20 -13.82
CA GLY A 768 14.34 -18.14 -14.46
C GLY A 768 15.12 -16.87 -14.79
N SER A 769 16.46 -16.86 -14.74
CA SER A 769 17.27 -15.68 -15.08
C SER A 769 17.15 -15.33 -16.56
N PHE A 770 17.10 -14.03 -16.85
CA PHE A 770 17.25 -13.52 -18.22
C PHE A 770 18.73 -13.53 -18.62
N ASN A 771 19.02 -13.69 -19.90
CA ASN A 771 20.37 -13.50 -20.42
C ASN A 771 20.71 -12.00 -20.54
N HIS A 772 21.98 -11.66 -20.81
CA HIS A 772 22.43 -10.26 -20.87
C HIS A 772 21.65 -9.41 -21.89
N ALA A 773 21.41 -9.93 -23.10
CA ALA A 773 20.69 -9.18 -24.13
C ALA A 773 19.23 -8.91 -23.75
N GLN A 774 18.58 -9.90 -23.13
CA GLN A 774 17.22 -9.76 -22.60
C GLN A 774 17.16 -8.73 -21.46
N LEU A 775 18.14 -8.74 -20.56
CA LEU A 775 18.24 -7.76 -19.47
C LEU A 775 18.43 -6.35 -20.00
N ASP A 776 19.30 -6.16 -20.99
CA ASP A 776 19.56 -4.85 -21.57
C ASP A 776 18.31 -4.29 -22.26
N GLU A 777 17.47 -5.16 -22.85
CA GLU A 777 16.18 -4.74 -23.38
C GLU A 777 15.18 -4.38 -22.26
N ILE A 778 15.08 -5.19 -21.21
CA ILE A 778 14.20 -4.89 -20.05
C ILE A 778 14.59 -3.57 -19.37
N ARG A 779 15.90 -3.28 -19.25
CA ARG A 779 16.41 -2.01 -18.70
C ARG A 779 16.01 -0.79 -19.50
N ARG A 780 15.65 -0.95 -20.78
CA ARG A 780 15.16 0.15 -21.62
C ARG A 780 13.68 0.45 -21.35
N SER A 781 12.97 -0.36 -20.58
CA SER A 781 11.57 -0.11 -20.23
C SER A 781 11.45 1.07 -19.28
N SER A 782 10.44 1.89 -19.50
CA SER A 782 10.10 3.07 -18.71
C SER A 782 8.59 3.18 -18.58
N LEU A 783 8.10 3.91 -17.57
CA LEU A 783 6.66 4.12 -17.44
C LEU A 783 6.11 4.90 -18.65
N ALA A 784 6.89 5.83 -19.21
CA ALA A 784 6.57 6.52 -20.46
C ALA A 784 6.30 5.54 -21.61
N LYS A 785 7.20 4.57 -21.82
CA LYS A 785 7.04 3.49 -22.83
C LYS A 785 5.82 2.63 -22.57
N LEU A 786 5.61 2.21 -21.33
CA LEU A 786 4.47 1.40 -20.92
C LEU A 786 3.14 2.13 -21.23
N LEU A 787 3.05 3.42 -20.89
CA LEU A 787 1.85 4.23 -21.13
C LEU A 787 1.61 4.52 -22.63
N CYS A 788 2.66 4.72 -23.43
CA CYS A 788 2.54 4.81 -24.87
C CYS A 788 1.94 3.53 -25.46
N ARG A 789 2.54 2.37 -25.16
CA ARG A 789 2.20 1.11 -25.86
C ARG A 789 0.96 0.39 -25.31
N ALA A 790 0.66 0.53 -24.02
CA ALA A 790 -0.43 -0.19 -23.34
C ALA A 790 -1.48 0.77 -22.76
N GLY A 791 -1.10 1.99 -22.42
CA GLY A 791 -2.05 3.08 -22.17
C GLY A 791 -2.62 3.71 -23.43
N HIS A 792 -2.02 3.45 -24.60
CA HIS A 792 -2.35 4.05 -25.90
C HIS A 792 -2.36 5.58 -25.88
N LEU A 793 -1.50 6.19 -25.06
CA LEU A 793 -1.37 7.65 -25.04
C LEU A 793 -0.68 8.15 -26.31
N PRO A 794 -1.07 9.32 -26.85
CA PRO A 794 -0.40 9.90 -28.02
C PRO A 794 0.94 10.57 -27.65
N SER A 795 1.06 11.04 -26.41
CA SER A 795 2.25 11.73 -25.92
C SER A 795 2.36 11.57 -24.40
N VAL A 796 3.59 11.59 -23.89
CA VAL A 796 3.91 11.44 -22.47
C VAL A 796 5.07 12.36 -22.11
N PRO A 797 5.25 12.77 -20.84
CA PRO A 797 6.51 13.36 -20.40
C PRO A 797 7.63 12.33 -20.55
N GLN A 798 8.84 12.78 -20.87
CA GLN A 798 10.00 11.88 -20.98
C GLN A 798 10.21 11.04 -19.70
N TYR A 799 10.08 11.67 -18.53
CA TYR A 799 10.05 11.03 -17.22
C TYR A 799 8.63 11.12 -16.65
N ALA A 800 7.90 10.01 -16.72
CA ALA A 800 6.45 9.98 -16.50
C ALA A 800 5.99 10.29 -15.06
N PHE A 801 6.89 10.29 -14.07
CA PHE A 801 6.58 10.70 -12.69
C PHE A 801 6.84 12.19 -12.41
N LEU A 802 7.53 12.87 -13.33
CA LEU A 802 7.82 14.30 -13.23
C LEU A 802 6.81 15.08 -14.07
N GLN A 803 6.55 16.32 -13.65
CA GLN A 803 5.71 17.23 -14.43
C GLN A 803 6.40 17.64 -15.74
N PRO A 804 5.63 17.93 -16.81
CA PRO A 804 6.17 18.56 -18.01
C PRO A 804 6.93 19.85 -17.68
N SER A 805 8.15 19.98 -18.18
CA SER A 805 8.97 21.19 -18.02
C SER A 805 9.99 21.30 -19.14
N HIS A 806 10.74 22.41 -19.17
CA HIS A 806 11.89 22.55 -20.07
C HIS A 806 12.89 21.39 -19.96
N TYR A 807 13.05 20.81 -18.77
CA TYR A 807 13.98 19.70 -18.49
C TYR A 807 13.31 18.31 -18.54
N ASN A 808 11.99 18.28 -18.73
CA ASN A 808 11.20 17.07 -18.87
C ASN A 808 10.14 17.29 -19.96
N PRO A 809 10.56 17.33 -21.24
CA PRO A 809 9.66 17.67 -22.33
C PRO A 809 8.60 16.59 -22.53
N VAL A 810 7.46 16.99 -23.10
CA VAL A 810 6.45 16.07 -23.62
C VAL A 810 6.98 15.49 -24.95
N VAL A 811 6.99 14.16 -25.05
CA VAL A 811 7.45 13.42 -26.22
C VAL A 811 6.28 12.70 -26.89
N ASN A 812 6.29 12.66 -28.22
CA ASN A 812 5.32 11.89 -28.99
C ASN A 812 5.62 10.39 -28.87
N CYS A 813 4.59 9.60 -28.62
CA CYS A 813 4.72 8.15 -28.48
C CYS A 813 5.18 7.45 -29.78
N SER A 814 5.02 8.08 -30.95
CA SER A 814 5.59 7.57 -32.22
C SER A 814 7.12 7.52 -32.24
N HIS A 815 7.77 8.33 -31.40
CA HIS A 815 9.24 8.37 -31.28
C HIS A 815 9.75 7.50 -30.12
N VAL A 816 8.84 6.89 -29.36
CA VAL A 816 9.15 6.02 -28.24
C VAL A 816 9.33 4.60 -28.80
N GLY A 817 10.60 4.16 -28.89
CA GLY A 817 10.94 2.88 -29.53
C GLY A 817 10.24 1.65 -28.93
N GLU A 818 10.05 0.65 -29.78
CA GLU A 818 9.36 -0.60 -29.47
C GLU A 818 10.21 -1.60 -28.68
N PHE A 819 9.53 -2.53 -27.98
CA PHE A 819 10.17 -3.63 -27.27
C PHE A 819 10.70 -4.67 -28.26
N ASN A 820 11.97 -5.05 -28.15
CA ASN A 820 12.61 -5.96 -29.09
C ASN A 820 12.38 -7.44 -28.73
N TYR A 821 11.28 -8.01 -29.24
CA TYR A 821 10.93 -9.41 -29.03
C TYR A 821 11.87 -10.42 -29.71
N ASN A 822 12.79 -10.01 -30.61
CA ASN A 822 13.73 -10.94 -31.23
C ASN A 822 14.76 -11.50 -30.24
N LEU A 823 14.87 -10.89 -29.06
CA LEU A 823 15.78 -11.31 -27.98
C LEU A 823 15.16 -12.37 -27.06
N PHE A 824 13.87 -12.69 -27.22
CA PHE A 824 13.09 -13.50 -26.29
C PHE A 824 12.54 -14.77 -26.92
#